data_AF-A0A946Y7P6-F1
#
_entry.id   AF-A0A946Y7P6-F1
#
_cell.length_a   1.000
_cell.length_b   1.000
_cell.length_c   1.000
_cell.angle_alpha   90.00
_cell.angle_beta   90.00
_cell.angle_gamma   90.00
#
_symmetry.space_group_name_H-M   'P 1'
#
loop_
_entity.id
_entity.type
_entity.pdbx_description
1 polymer ?
#
loop_
_entity_poly.entity_id
_entity_poly.type
_entity_poly.pdbx_seq_one_letter_code
_entity_poly.pdbx_strand_id
1 'polypeptide(L)'
;DTRLRPFGESGPPVVSFAALESYLVQHGRDWERYAYVKARIVGEQPPAAVAEELFGNLISPFVYRRYLDYGVFESLREMHTLISSDVKRRDRADNVKLGPGGIREIEFIVQSFQLVRGGSEPELQDQSLLRVLPGLVDGRALDADDAKRLEAAYYFLRRLENFIQALRDKQTHELPDNAIDRARLAFAMGFAEWTDLHAELDAHRRFVTAQFESVAFRGADREPGDALAQPLQEAWDSRADEASWTASLRDNGFSDADLIARNLVNFRQSPAAKKMDSRASERLQEFIPRLLALAQKRSKPAVAVERCLAVIEKVLRRSAYIALLNENVVAAERLVGLCERSAYIATEIAEFPVLLDELLDPRLITGPIQRQELHEELGSRLQRVAEDDSETRMEALAQFQRSIMFRIAVADFNGSLPLMKVSDSLTFLAETVLEEALAMAWQDLVTRHGAPCCAAKSGTREVGFGIVAYGKLGGLELSYGSDLDIVFLHDSSGKAEMTNGAKRLDNALFFSRLVRRLVHFLTTQTRSGVLYEIDTRLRPSGRKGLLVTSIDAFERYQIENAWTWEHQALLRARAVAGSADVGRMFERIRTETLERRVRRDSLRDDVLEMRGRMRAELDRSDADQFDLKQGRGGIGDIEFLVQYLVLSHSQAHIELVEFTDNIRQLDALVAVGILDAEVAERLQDIYRDYRQHQHHLVLNEQPLVVAAHRFAAERDFVSAAWDRYFGA
;
A
#
# COMPACT_ATOMS: atom_id res chain seq x y z
N ASP A 1 34.68 13.68 25.86
CA ASP A 1 33.32 13.83 26.41
C ASP A 1 32.51 12.60 26.04
N THR A 2 31.95 11.86 27.01
CA THR A 2 31.20 10.61 26.80
C THR A 2 29.72 10.74 27.17
N ARG A 3 29.20 11.97 27.30
CA ARG A 3 27.85 12.24 27.82
C ARG A 3 26.70 11.94 26.84
N LEU A 4 27.01 11.77 25.56
CA LEU A 4 26.02 11.41 24.52
C LEU A 4 25.72 9.90 24.45
N ARG A 5 26.30 9.08 25.33
CA ARG A 5 26.02 7.64 25.39
C ARG A 5 24.61 7.35 25.94
N PRO A 6 24.04 6.15 25.68
CA PRO A 6 22.77 5.74 26.30
C PRO A 6 22.74 5.97 27.81
N PHE A 7 21.63 6.55 28.30
CA PHE A 7 21.44 6.96 29.71
C PHE A 7 22.42 8.03 30.23
N GLY A 8 23.15 8.71 29.35
CA GLY A 8 23.99 9.88 29.68
C GLY A 8 25.09 9.56 30.69
N GLU A 9 25.34 10.49 31.62
CA GLU A 9 26.39 10.36 32.65
C GLU A 9 26.17 9.19 33.61
N SER A 10 24.90 8.80 33.84
CA SER A 10 24.52 7.71 34.73
C SER A 10 24.57 6.34 34.06
N GLY A 11 24.69 6.30 32.73
CA GLY A 11 24.76 5.07 31.95
C GLY A 11 26.13 4.39 31.97
N PRO A 12 26.19 3.08 31.69
CA PRO A 12 27.46 2.37 31.56
C PRO A 12 28.32 2.99 30.45
N PRO A 13 29.66 3.00 30.59
CA PRO A 13 30.56 3.60 29.61
C PRO A 13 30.62 2.83 28.29
N VAL A 14 30.21 1.57 28.28
CA VAL A 14 30.17 0.67 27.12
C VAL A 14 28.87 -0.12 27.16
N VAL A 15 28.24 -0.33 26.01
CA VAL A 15 27.00 -1.10 25.84
C VAL A 15 27.17 -2.17 24.77
N SER A 16 26.45 -3.29 24.90
CA SER A 16 26.35 -4.29 23.84
C SER A 16 25.36 -3.83 22.75
N PHE A 17 25.39 -4.48 21.59
CA PHE A 17 24.43 -4.19 20.50
C PHE A 17 22.99 -4.43 20.92
N ALA A 18 22.69 -5.55 21.59
CA ALA A 18 21.34 -5.82 22.11
C ALA A 18 20.87 -4.76 23.12
N ALA A 19 21.77 -4.25 23.98
CA ALA A 19 21.42 -3.18 24.92
C ALA A 19 21.20 -1.84 24.20
N LEU A 20 21.98 -1.55 23.15
CA LEU A 20 21.82 -0.37 22.32
C LEU A 20 20.50 -0.43 21.54
N GLU A 21 20.18 -1.56 20.92
CA GLU A 21 18.91 -1.80 20.22
C GLU A 21 17.72 -1.55 21.15
N SER A 22 17.72 -2.22 22.32
CA SER A 22 16.67 -2.05 23.33
C SER A 22 16.54 -0.59 23.77
N TYR A 23 17.65 0.14 23.91
CA TYR A 23 17.62 1.57 24.25
C TYR A 23 17.00 2.41 23.14
N LEU A 24 17.45 2.25 21.89
CA LEU A 24 16.97 3.04 20.75
C LEU A 24 15.47 2.82 20.51
N VAL A 25 14.99 1.58 20.68
CA VAL A 25 13.57 1.23 20.51
C VAL A 25 12.70 1.77 21.66
N GLN A 26 13.14 1.64 22.91
CA GLN A 26 12.28 1.94 24.07
C GLN A 26 12.41 3.38 24.58
N HIS A 27 13.59 3.98 24.40
CA HIS A 27 13.95 5.26 25.01
C HIS A 27 14.50 6.28 24.01
N GLY A 28 14.73 5.88 22.76
CA GLY A 28 15.31 6.72 21.72
C GLY A 28 14.45 7.95 21.41
N ARG A 29 15.02 9.13 21.64
CA ARG A 29 14.35 10.43 21.44
C ARG A 29 14.70 11.04 20.07
N ASP A 30 13.86 11.93 19.57
CA ASP A 30 14.08 12.55 18.25
C ASP A 30 15.36 13.39 18.17
N TRP A 31 15.76 14.06 19.26
CA TRP A 31 17.04 14.77 19.28
C TRP A 31 18.24 13.81 19.24
N GLU A 32 18.09 12.56 19.70
CA GLU A 32 19.17 11.56 19.60
C GLU A 32 19.34 11.13 18.14
N ARG A 33 18.24 11.04 17.36
CA ARG A 33 18.32 10.79 15.91
C ARG A 33 19.18 11.86 15.23
N TYR A 34 18.93 13.13 15.56
CA TYR A 34 19.72 14.26 15.08
C TYR A 34 21.23 14.10 15.40
N ALA A 35 21.56 13.64 16.61
CA ALA A 35 22.94 13.38 17.00
C ALA A 35 23.57 12.20 16.22
N TYR A 36 22.82 11.11 16.04
CA TYR A 36 23.29 9.90 15.38
C TYR A 36 23.53 10.05 13.88
N VAL A 37 22.96 11.07 13.21
CA VAL A 37 23.32 11.43 11.81
C VAL A 37 24.83 11.65 11.65
N LYS A 38 25.53 12.14 12.68
CA LYS A 38 26.99 12.37 12.64
C LYS A 38 27.82 11.21 13.18
N ALA A 39 27.19 10.12 13.63
CA ALA A 39 27.91 8.99 14.20
C ALA A 39 28.75 8.27 13.14
N ARG A 40 30.03 8.05 13.45
CA ARG A 40 30.96 7.28 12.62
C ARG A 40 31.90 6.47 13.52
N ILE A 41 32.37 5.33 13.02
CA ILE A 41 33.42 4.57 13.68
C ILE A 41 34.75 5.35 13.61
N VAL A 42 35.52 5.28 14.69
CA VAL A 42 36.86 5.87 14.82
C VAL A 42 37.83 4.75 15.20
N GLY A 43 38.95 4.63 14.48
CA GLY A 43 39.97 3.61 14.72
C GLY A 43 40.12 2.64 13.54
N GLU A 44 40.55 1.41 13.83
CA GLU A 44 40.60 0.33 12.84
C GLU A 44 39.20 0.03 12.29
N GLN A 45 39.14 -0.22 10.98
CA GLN A 45 37.88 -0.61 10.35
C GLN A 45 37.44 -1.96 10.92
N PRO A 46 36.25 -2.05 11.54
CA PRO A 46 35.79 -3.30 12.08
C PRO A 46 35.44 -4.27 10.95
N PRO A 47 35.31 -5.57 11.24
CA PRO A 47 34.78 -6.52 10.29
C PRO A 47 33.46 -6.03 9.69
N ALA A 48 33.24 -6.27 8.40
CA ALA A 48 32.05 -5.79 7.69
C ALA A 48 30.74 -6.15 8.42
N ALA A 49 30.65 -7.36 8.98
CA ALA A 49 29.49 -7.80 9.76
C ALA A 49 29.20 -6.92 11.00
N VAL A 50 30.24 -6.40 11.66
CA VAL A 50 30.09 -5.54 12.85
C VAL A 50 29.69 -4.13 12.43
N ALA A 51 30.22 -3.63 11.31
CA ALA A 51 29.82 -2.35 10.75
C ALA A 51 28.36 -2.39 10.28
N GLU A 52 27.96 -3.47 9.60
CA GLU A 52 26.60 -3.68 9.12
C GLU A 52 25.60 -3.79 10.26
N GLU A 53 25.93 -4.56 11.30
CA GLU A 53 25.07 -4.68 12.48
C GLU A 53 24.87 -3.32 13.17
N LEU A 54 25.95 -2.57 13.41
CA LEU A 54 25.84 -1.27 14.07
C LEU A 54 25.13 -0.23 13.20
N PHE A 55 25.55 -0.04 11.95
CA PHE A 55 25.02 1.04 11.11
C PHE A 55 23.84 0.63 10.27
N GLY A 56 23.87 -0.54 9.62
CA GLY A 56 22.79 -1.03 8.77
C GLY A 56 21.56 -1.44 9.58
N ASN A 57 21.74 -2.21 10.65
CA ASN A 57 20.62 -2.79 11.40
C ASN A 57 20.14 -1.93 12.58
N LEU A 58 21.04 -1.21 13.27
CA LEU A 58 20.66 -0.44 14.47
C LEU A 58 20.51 1.07 14.22
N ILE A 59 21.55 1.73 13.72
CA ILE A 59 21.58 3.21 13.66
C ILE A 59 20.77 3.75 12.48
N SER A 60 20.94 3.22 11.27
CA SER A 60 20.24 3.74 10.08
C SER A 60 18.72 3.61 10.19
N PRO A 61 18.14 2.48 10.67
CA PRO A 61 16.70 2.36 10.83
C PRO A 61 16.14 3.30 11.93
N PHE A 62 16.95 3.57 12.96
CA PHE A 62 16.58 4.52 14.02
C PHE A 62 16.57 5.98 13.53
N VAL A 63 17.56 6.37 12.72
CA VAL A 63 17.75 7.74 12.22
C VAL A 63 16.91 8.04 10.99
N TYR A 64 16.97 7.17 9.97
CA TYR A 64 16.43 7.37 8.62
C TYR A 64 15.15 6.58 8.41
N ARG A 65 14.05 7.11 8.96
CA ARG A 65 12.72 6.48 8.88
C ARG A 65 12.20 6.47 7.44
N ARG A 66 11.84 5.28 6.92
CA ARG A 66 11.27 5.13 5.56
C ARG A 66 9.76 5.45 5.49
N TYR A 67 9.08 5.36 6.63
CA TYR A 67 7.74 5.93 6.84
C TYR A 67 7.89 7.06 7.85
N LEU A 68 7.69 8.29 7.39
CA LEU A 68 7.70 9.44 8.28
C LEU A 68 6.47 9.34 9.17
N ASP A 69 6.66 9.03 10.45
CA ASP A 69 5.66 9.41 11.42
C ASP A 69 5.59 10.94 11.45
N TYR A 70 4.38 11.50 11.52
CA TYR A 70 4.19 12.95 11.59
C TYR A 70 4.71 13.56 12.91
N GLY A 71 5.31 12.75 13.79
CA GLY A 71 6.13 13.22 14.89
C GLY A 71 7.47 13.81 14.44
N VAL A 72 8.01 13.42 13.28
CA VAL A 72 9.30 13.94 12.77
C VAL A 72 9.26 15.46 12.61
N PHE A 73 8.22 15.98 11.95
CA PHE A 73 8.09 17.42 11.68
C PHE A 73 7.85 18.22 12.96
N GLU A 74 7.04 17.69 13.87
CA GLU A 74 6.83 18.26 15.21
C GLU A 74 8.15 18.34 15.99
N SER A 75 8.91 17.25 16.03
CA SER A 75 10.19 17.20 16.72
C SER A 75 11.25 18.10 16.07
N LEU A 76 11.23 18.25 14.74
CA LEU A 76 12.05 19.24 14.03
C LEU A 76 11.64 20.68 14.42
N ARG A 77 10.34 20.98 14.53
CA ARG A 77 9.86 22.29 14.99
C ARG A 77 10.22 22.57 16.45
N GLU A 78 10.15 21.57 17.33
CA GLU A 78 10.59 21.67 18.73
C GLU A 78 12.10 21.98 18.79
N MET A 79 12.92 21.24 18.05
CA MET A 79 14.37 21.48 17.98
C MET A 79 14.69 22.86 17.38
N HIS A 80 13.99 23.28 16.32
CA HIS A 80 14.11 24.61 15.75
C HIS A 80 13.78 25.70 16.78
N THR A 81 12.70 25.52 17.55
CA THR A 81 12.27 26.44 18.61
C THR A 81 13.30 26.52 19.74
N LEU A 82 13.85 25.38 20.16
CA LEU A 82 14.93 25.32 21.15
C LEU A 82 16.16 26.08 20.66
N ILE A 83 16.64 25.81 19.44
CA ILE A 83 17.77 26.50 18.82
C ILE A 83 17.50 28.01 18.74
N SER A 84 16.31 28.42 18.29
CA SER A 84 15.90 29.82 18.18
C SER A 84 15.87 30.52 19.55
N SER A 85 15.36 29.85 20.58
CA SER A 85 15.28 30.40 21.94
C SER A 85 16.66 30.56 22.58
N ASP A 86 17.58 29.64 22.28
CA ASP A 86 18.99 29.70 22.69
C ASP A 86 19.72 30.88 22.05
N VAL A 87 19.37 31.24 20.80
CA VAL A 87 19.96 32.34 20.03
C VAL A 87 19.49 33.71 20.54
N LYS A 88 18.23 33.82 21.00
CA LYS A 88 17.64 35.09 21.50
C LYS A 88 18.23 35.56 22.84
N ARG A 89 19.01 34.73 23.54
CA ARG A 89 19.74 35.16 24.75
C ARG A 89 20.88 36.10 24.32
N ARG A 90 20.82 37.36 24.78
CA ARG A 90 21.68 38.49 24.35
C ARG A 90 23.20 38.24 24.38
N ASP A 91 23.68 37.22 25.09
CA ASP A 91 25.11 36.92 25.28
C ASP A 91 25.77 36.10 24.15
N ARG A 92 25.10 35.85 23.01
CA ARG A 92 25.61 34.94 21.95
C ARG A 92 25.70 35.52 20.54
N ALA A 93 25.46 36.83 20.35
CA ALA A 93 25.54 37.47 19.02
C ALA A 93 26.95 37.34 18.39
N ASP A 94 27.98 37.38 19.23
CA ASP A 94 29.37 37.27 18.83
C ASP A 94 29.87 35.81 18.73
N ASN A 95 28.99 34.83 18.89
CA ASN A 95 29.34 33.42 18.81
C ASN A 95 29.13 32.88 17.39
N VAL A 96 30.20 32.46 16.70
CA VAL A 96 30.12 32.00 15.30
C VAL A 96 29.39 30.66 15.11
N LYS A 97 29.23 29.88 16.20
CA LYS A 97 28.56 28.58 16.17
C LYS A 97 27.11 28.64 16.63
N LEU A 98 26.86 29.31 17.75
CA LEU A 98 25.58 29.33 18.45
C LEU A 98 24.79 30.62 18.26
N GLY A 99 25.39 31.66 17.70
CA GLY A 99 24.71 32.90 17.35
C GLY A 99 23.83 32.77 16.10
N PRO A 100 23.04 33.82 15.78
CA PRO A 100 22.16 33.82 14.61
C PRO A 100 22.96 33.58 13.33
N GLY A 101 22.49 32.65 12.50
CA GLY A 101 23.13 32.32 11.22
C GLY A 101 24.45 31.58 11.38
N GLY A 102 24.73 31.04 12.56
CA GLY A 102 25.96 30.33 12.88
C GLY A 102 26.00 28.89 12.34
N ILE A 103 27.12 28.22 12.58
CA ILE A 103 27.38 26.85 12.10
C ILE A 103 26.26 25.87 12.49
N ARG A 104 25.70 25.99 13.70
CA ARG A 104 24.63 25.11 14.20
C ARG A 104 23.34 25.20 13.37
N GLU A 105 23.00 26.39 12.89
CA GLU A 105 21.80 26.57 12.04
C GLU A 105 22.01 25.91 10.67
N ILE A 106 23.22 26.00 10.10
CA ILE A 106 23.57 25.29 8.85
C ILE A 106 23.48 23.77 9.04
N GLU A 107 24.06 23.24 10.13
CA GLU A 107 23.96 21.82 10.48
C GLU A 107 22.50 21.39 10.58
N PHE A 108 21.68 22.19 11.26
CA PHE A 108 20.26 21.91 11.42
C PHE A 108 19.52 21.85 10.08
N ILE A 109 19.72 22.84 9.19
CA ILE A 109 19.10 22.88 7.86
C ILE A 109 19.36 21.59 7.08
N VAL A 110 20.61 21.14 7.03
CA VAL A 110 20.94 19.95 6.23
C VAL A 110 20.45 18.68 6.93
N GLN A 111 20.65 18.56 8.25
CA GLN A 111 20.25 17.37 9.00
C GLN A 111 18.72 17.21 9.08
N SER A 112 17.94 18.29 9.05
CA SER A 112 16.48 18.19 8.95
C SER A 112 16.06 17.49 7.66
N PHE A 113 16.70 17.80 6.53
CA PHE A 113 16.43 17.08 5.29
C PHE A 113 16.90 15.62 5.36
N GLN A 114 18.04 15.34 5.98
CA GLN A 114 18.50 13.96 6.18
C GLN A 114 17.51 13.14 7.02
N LEU A 115 16.95 13.72 8.08
CA LEU A 115 15.96 13.06 8.93
C LEU A 115 14.61 12.84 8.24
N VAL A 116 14.22 13.74 7.33
CA VAL A 116 12.95 13.66 6.60
C VAL A 116 13.06 12.74 5.38
N ARG A 117 14.15 12.83 4.61
CA ARG A 117 14.27 12.18 3.30
C ARG A 117 15.27 11.04 3.28
N GLY A 118 16.17 10.94 4.25
CA GLY A 118 17.22 9.92 4.26
C GLY A 118 16.69 8.49 4.28
N GLY A 119 15.47 8.25 4.77
CA GLY A 119 14.87 6.91 4.74
C GLY A 119 14.44 6.44 3.34
N SER A 120 14.11 7.38 2.44
CA SER A 120 13.75 7.11 1.05
C SER A 120 14.90 7.36 0.07
N GLU A 121 15.87 8.19 0.44
CA GLU A 121 17.01 8.63 -0.38
C GLU A 121 18.34 8.27 0.30
N PRO A 122 18.90 7.08 0.00
CA PRO A 122 20.14 6.60 0.61
C PRO A 122 21.33 7.56 0.41
N GLU A 123 21.37 8.32 -0.68
CA GLU A 123 22.40 9.33 -0.93
C GLU A 123 22.46 10.44 0.15
N LEU A 124 21.38 10.63 0.92
CA LEU A 124 21.33 11.60 2.01
C LEU A 124 21.83 11.03 3.35
N GLN A 125 22.26 9.77 3.41
CA GLN A 125 22.67 9.11 4.66
C GLN A 125 24.17 9.35 5.04
N ASP A 126 24.88 10.22 4.33
CA ASP A 126 26.30 10.54 4.62
C ASP A 126 26.44 11.46 5.84
N GLN A 127 27.46 11.23 6.67
CA GLN A 127 27.69 12.05 7.88
C GLN A 127 28.20 13.47 7.55
N SER A 128 28.81 13.66 6.38
CA SER A 128 29.34 14.94 5.93
C SER A 128 28.26 15.78 5.27
N LEU A 129 27.94 16.92 5.88
CA LEU A 129 26.97 17.87 5.33
C LEU A 129 27.32 18.29 3.88
N LEU A 130 28.61 18.44 3.56
CA LEU A 130 29.06 18.88 2.23
C LEU A 130 28.81 17.82 1.15
N ARG A 131 28.79 16.53 1.52
CA ARG A 131 28.50 15.44 0.58
C ARG A 131 27.00 15.24 0.37
N VAL A 132 26.20 15.68 1.33
CA VAL A 132 24.73 15.60 1.30
C VAL A 132 24.12 16.73 0.46
N LEU A 133 24.74 17.92 0.45
CA LEU A 133 24.21 19.09 -0.27
C LEU A 133 23.88 18.84 -1.75
N PRO A 134 24.72 18.16 -2.56
CA PRO A 134 24.37 17.82 -3.94
C PRO A 134 23.10 16.97 -4.05
N GLY A 135 22.96 15.94 -3.20
CA GLY A 135 21.76 15.08 -3.17
C GLY A 135 20.48 15.86 -2.84
N LEU A 136 20.58 16.92 -2.01
CA LEU A 136 19.44 17.80 -1.73
C LEU A 136 19.02 18.64 -2.93
N VAL A 137 19.95 18.97 -3.83
CA VAL A 137 19.64 19.68 -5.08
C VAL A 137 19.01 18.72 -6.10
N ASP A 138 19.61 17.53 -6.28
CA ASP A 138 19.10 16.50 -7.19
C ASP A 138 17.68 16.06 -6.80
N GLY A 139 17.45 15.89 -5.50
CA GLY A 139 16.14 15.60 -4.92
C GLY A 139 15.17 16.79 -4.90
N ARG A 140 15.57 17.98 -5.38
CA ARG A 140 14.78 19.23 -5.37
C ARG A 140 14.34 19.69 -3.96
N ALA A 141 15.05 19.29 -2.91
CA ALA A 141 14.83 19.80 -1.55
C ALA A 141 15.36 21.23 -1.37
N LEU A 142 16.47 21.54 -2.04
CA LEU A 142 17.11 22.86 -2.02
C LEU A 142 17.35 23.34 -3.45
N ASP A 143 17.25 24.65 -3.65
CA ASP A 143 17.67 25.27 -4.89
C ASP A 143 19.20 25.21 -5.04
N ALA A 144 19.69 25.09 -6.28
CA ALA A 144 21.12 24.97 -6.55
C ALA A 144 21.91 26.20 -6.08
N ASP A 145 21.33 27.40 -6.16
CA ASP A 145 21.97 28.63 -5.69
C ASP A 145 21.97 28.71 -4.16
N ASP A 146 20.88 28.29 -3.51
CA ASP A 146 20.82 28.21 -2.05
C ASP A 146 21.82 27.20 -1.48
N ALA A 147 21.96 26.02 -2.11
CA ALA A 147 22.93 25.01 -1.71
C ALA A 147 24.38 25.53 -1.81
N LYS A 148 24.74 26.22 -2.90
CA LYS A 148 26.06 26.85 -3.07
C LYS A 148 26.31 27.93 -2.02
N ARG A 149 25.30 28.74 -1.69
CA ARG A 149 25.43 29.79 -0.67
C ARG A 149 25.56 29.21 0.74
N LEU A 150 24.86 28.10 1.04
CA LEU A 150 25.01 27.36 2.30
C LEU A 150 26.42 26.76 2.42
N GLU A 151 26.93 26.17 1.35
CA GLU A 151 28.31 25.66 1.27
C GLU A 151 29.33 26.76 1.52
N ALA A 152 29.19 27.91 0.84
CA ALA A 152 30.08 29.06 1.02
C ALA A 152 30.03 29.60 2.46
N ALA A 153 28.84 29.74 3.04
CA ALA A 153 28.66 30.17 4.43
C ALA A 153 29.30 29.17 5.41
N TYR A 154 29.14 27.86 5.18
CA TYR A 154 29.75 26.83 6.01
C TYR A 154 31.28 26.90 5.97
N TYR A 155 31.89 26.98 4.77
CA TYR A 155 33.34 27.12 4.65
C TYR A 155 33.86 28.39 5.32
N PHE A 156 33.18 29.53 5.11
CA PHE A 156 33.55 30.80 5.72
C PHE A 156 33.52 30.72 7.25
N LEU A 157 32.42 30.25 7.83
CA LEU A 157 32.23 30.16 9.28
C LEU A 157 33.18 29.15 9.92
N ARG A 158 33.39 27.97 9.30
CA ARG A 158 34.36 26.98 9.81
C ARG A 158 35.79 27.51 9.75
N ARG A 159 36.16 28.25 8.69
CA ARG A 159 37.49 28.87 8.58
C ARG A 159 37.70 29.94 9.66
N LEU A 160 36.70 30.80 9.86
CA LEU A 160 36.71 31.82 10.89
C LEU A 160 36.81 31.22 12.30
N GLU A 161 35.98 30.21 12.60
CA GLU A 161 36.03 29.45 13.85
C GLU A 161 37.41 28.83 14.09
N ASN A 162 37.97 28.17 13.07
CA ASN A 162 39.29 27.53 13.18
C ASN A 162 40.38 28.57 13.48
N PHE A 163 40.34 29.77 12.91
CA PHE A 163 41.29 30.82 13.25
C PHE A 163 41.09 31.39 14.65
N ILE A 164 39.83 31.58 15.08
CA ILE A 164 39.49 31.97 16.46
C ILE A 164 40.11 30.98 17.46
N GLN A 165 40.00 29.69 17.19
CA GLN A 165 40.57 28.64 18.04
C GLN A 165 42.10 28.61 17.97
N ALA A 166 42.67 28.73 16.76
CA ALA A 166 44.11 28.67 16.53
C ALA A 166 44.87 29.86 17.16
N LEU A 167 44.24 31.03 17.32
CA LEU A 167 44.88 32.21 17.93
C LEU A 167 45.42 31.94 19.35
N ARG A 168 44.77 31.05 20.10
CA ARG A 168 45.10 30.79 21.51
C ARG A 168 45.08 29.31 21.90
N ASP A 169 44.90 28.42 20.93
CA ASP A 169 44.67 26.98 21.14
C ASP A 169 43.55 26.71 22.17
N LYS A 170 42.42 27.40 21.98
CA LYS A 170 41.26 27.32 22.88
C LYS A 170 40.01 26.92 22.13
N GLN A 171 39.18 26.08 22.74
CA GLN A 171 37.85 25.73 22.25
C GLN A 171 36.85 26.89 22.49
N THR A 172 37.09 28.02 21.86
CA THR A 172 36.20 29.20 21.88
C THR A 172 35.55 29.41 20.51
N HIS A 173 34.33 29.91 20.54
CA HIS A 173 33.54 30.28 19.36
C HIS A 173 33.21 31.78 19.34
N GLU A 174 33.67 32.53 20.35
CA GLU A 174 33.41 33.96 20.48
C GLU A 174 34.38 34.76 19.61
N LEU A 175 33.85 35.77 18.91
CA LEU A 175 34.67 36.76 18.22
C LEU A 175 35.50 37.56 19.25
N PRO A 176 36.72 37.98 18.88
CA PRO A 176 37.56 38.76 19.79
C PRO A 176 36.98 40.16 20.03
N ASP A 177 37.13 40.62 21.26
CA ASP A 177 36.75 41.96 21.72
C ASP A 177 37.88 42.99 21.54
N ASN A 178 39.13 42.54 21.45
CA ASN A 178 40.31 43.39 21.36
C ASN A 178 40.75 43.66 19.91
N ALA A 179 41.29 44.85 19.65
CA ALA A 179 41.65 45.32 18.32
C ALA A 179 42.76 44.47 17.64
N ILE A 180 43.70 43.94 18.40
CA ILE A 180 44.84 43.16 17.87
C ILE A 180 44.34 41.85 17.28
N ASP A 181 43.53 41.10 18.03
CA ASP A 181 43.01 39.82 17.56
C ASP A 181 42.00 39.98 16.42
N ARG A 182 41.22 41.08 16.41
CA ARG A 182 40.39 41.46 15.25
C ARG A 182 41.21 41.68 13.99
N ALA A 183 42.32 42.42 14.08
CA ALA A 183 43.21 42.65 12.94
C ALA A 183 43.88 41.35 12.46
N ARG A 184 44.26 40.45 13.39
CA ARG A 184 44.80 39.12 13.05
C ARG A 184 43.78 38.26 12.32
N LEU A 185 42.53 38.25 12.76
CA LEU A 185 41.46 37.50 12.09
C LEU A 185 41.17 38.06 10.70
N ALA A 186 41.06 39.38 10.55
CA ALA A 186 40.86 40.03 9.25
C ALA A 186 41.96 39.60 8.27
N PHE A 187 43.23 39.73 8.68
CA PHE A 187 44.37 39.30 7.88
C PHE A 187 44.33 37.80 7.52
N ALA A 188 44.07 36.93 8.49
CA ALA A 188 44.04 35.48 8.28
C ALA A 188 42.89 35.01 7.34
N MET A 189 41.77 35.73 7.38
CA MET A 189 40.62 35.52 6.51
C MET A 189 40.78 36.18 5.14
N GLY A 190 41.81 37.02 4.94
CA GLY A 190 42.10 37.69 3.67
C GLY A 190 41.44 39.06 3.48
N PHE A 191 41.00 39.71 4.56
CA PHE A 191 40.39 41.04 4.56
C PHE A 191 41.39 42.12 5.00
N ALA A 192 41.23 43.33 4.45
CA ALA A 192 42.07 44.48 4.81
C ALA A 192 41.72 45.02 6.19
N GLU A 193 40.43 45.15 6.49
CA GLU A 193 39.93 45.68 7.76
C GLU A 193 38.97 44.70 8.47
N TRP A 194 38.85 44.84 9.80
CA TRP A 194 37.89 44.09 10.60
C TRP A 194 36.45 44.36 10.18
N THR A 195 36.15 45.59 9.79
CA THR A 195 34.86 46.06 9.27
C THR A 195 34.42 45.26 8.05
N ASP A 196 35.33 45.00 7.11
CA ASP A 196 35.05 44.21 5.90
C ASP A 196 34.77 42.75 6.24
N LEU A 197 35.59 42.15 7.11
CA LEU A 197 35.38 40.77 7.58
C LEU A 197 34.03 40.63 8.30
N HIS A 198 33.67 41.60 9.15
CA HIS A 198 32.43 41.58 9.89
C HIS A 198 31.21 41.76 8.97
N ALA A 199 31.31 42.62 7.96
CA ALA A 199 30.24 42.80 6.97
C ALA A 199 29.99 41.51 6.17
N GLU A 200 31.05 40.80 5.77
CA GLU A 200 30.93 39.50 5.08
C GLU A 200 30.33 38.43 6.00
N LEU A 201 30.75 38.40 7.27
CA LEU A 201 30.17 37.51 8.28
C LEU A 201 28.66 37.76 8.43
N ASP A 202 28.23 39.02 8.53
CA ASP A 202 26.82 39.39 8.65
C ASP A 202 26.01 39.06 7.38
N ALA A 203 26.63 39.12 6.20
CA ALA A 203 25.99 38.70 4.95
C ALA A 203 25.71 37.19 4.95
N HIS A 204 26.69 36.36 5.32
CA HIS A 204 26.51 34.92 5.47
C HIS A 204 25.47 34.58 6.55
N ARG A 205 25.58 35.19 7.74
CA ARG A 205 24.65 34.93 8.84
C ARG A 205 23.21 35.27 8.49
N ARG A 206 22.96 36.43 7.88
CA ARG A 206 21.60 36.83 7.45
C ARG A 206 20.99 35.82 6.47
N PHE A 207 21.78 35.32 5.52
CA PHE A 207 21.32 34.30 4.59
C PHE A 207 20.97 32.99 5.32
N VAL A 208 21.86 32.50 6.19
CA VAL A 208 21.63 31.26 6.94
C VAL A 208 20.40 31.38 7.83
N THR A 209 20.23 32.49 8.55
CA THR A 209 19.04 32.71 9.38
C THR A 209 17.76 32.69 8.57
N ALA A 210 17.73 33.33 7.39
CA ALA A 210 16.56 33.30 6.52
C ALA A 210 16.22 31.86 6.05
N GLN A 211 17.24 31.06 5.72
CA GLN A 211 17.04 29.66 5.34
C GLN A 211 16.59 28.79 6.53
N PHE A 212 17.19 29.01 7.70
CA PHE A 212 16.84 28.31 8.94
C PHE A 212 15.37 28.55 9.32
N GLU A 213 14.92 29.82 9.25
CA GLU A 213 13.52 30.17 9.46
C GLU A 213 12.61 29.49 8.42
N SER A 214 12.98 29.47 7.14
CA SER A 214 12.18 28.83 6.08
C SER A 214 11.97 27.33 6.33
N VAL A 215 12.99 26.61 6.81
CA VAL A 215 12.93 25.15 7.03
C VAL A 215 11.86 24.76 8.05
N ALA A 216 11.61 25.58 9.08
CA ALA A 216 10.56 25.31 10.08
C ALA A 216 9.13 25.43 9.54
N PHE A 217 8.95 26.17 8.44
CA PHE A 217 7.64 26.49 7.86
C PHE A 217 7.33 25.74 6.55
N ARG A 218 8.28 25.01 5.97
CA ARG A 218 7.99 24.14 4.81
C ARG A 218 7.09 22.98 5.25
N GLY A 219 5.82 23.01 4.82
CA GLY A 219 4.73 22.13 5.27
C GLY A 219 3.72 22.81 6.21
N ALA A 220 4.03 24.02 6.66
CA ALA A 220 3.10 24.93 7.33
C ALA A 220 2.88 26.18 6.46
N ASP A 221 2.63 25.97 5.16
CA ASP A 221 1.75 26.90 4.42
C ASP A 221 0.39 26.84 5.12
N ARG A 222 0.32 27.50 6.28
CA ARG A 222 -0.92 28.07 6.77
C ARG A 222 -1.27 29.06 5.68
N GLU A 223 -2.10 28.63 4.73
CA GLU A 223 -2.92 29.61 4.03
C GLU A 223 -3.47 30.54 5.12
N PRO A 224 -3.32 31.88 4.95
CA PRO A 224 -3.78 32.84 5.94
C PRO A 224 -5.18 32.42 6.35
N GLY A 225 -5.37 32.15 7.65
CA GLY A 225 -6.52 31.42 8.17
C GLY A 225 -7.79 31.79 7.42
N ASP A 226 -8.38 30.80 6.77
CA ASP A 226 -9.71 30.90 6.17
C ASP A 226 -10.58 31.65 7.18
N ALA A 227 -11.28 32.72 6.78
CA ALA A 227 -12.07 33.52 7.71
C ALA A 227 -13.14 32.68 8.47
N LEU A 228 -13.45 31.48 7.94
CA LEU A 228 -14.28 30.44 8.54
C LEU A 228 -13.63 29.70 9.72
N ALA A 229 -12.29 29.63 9.80
CA ALA A 229 -11.59 28.77 10.75
C ALA A 229 -11.71 29.26 12.19
N GLN A 230 -11.66 30.58 12.40
CA GLN A 230 -11.62 31.16 13.74
C GLN A 230 -12.94 30.97 14.53
N PRO A 231 -14.14 31.27 13.97
CA PRO A 231 -15.41 31.03 14.69
C PRO A 231 -15.69 29.54 14.96
N LEU A 232 -15.29 28.66 14.04
CA LEU A 232 -15.46 27.21 14.18
C LEU A 232 -14.47 26.62 15.21
N GLN A 233 -13.25 27.15 15.26
CA GLN A 233 -12.25 26.80 16.27
C GLN A 233 -12.71 27.22 17.67
N GLU A 234 -13.23 28.45 17.82
CA GLU A 234 -13.79 28.93 19.10
C GLU A 234 -14.96 28.06 19.59
N ALA A 235 -15.84 27.62 18.69
CA ALA A 235 -16.94 26.70 19.03
C ALA A 235 -16.43 25.32 19.51
N TRP A 236 -15.34 24.82 18.92
CA TRP A 236 -14.71 23.57 19.36
C TRP A 236 -14.03 23.71 20.73
N ASP A 237 -13.23 24.77 20.91
CA ASP A 237 -12.45 25.01 22.13
C ASP A 237 -13.34 25.32 23.34
N SER A 238 -14.42 26.08 23.14
CA SER A 238 -15.40 26.41 24.19
C SER A 238 -16.26 25.23 24.62
N ARG A 239 -16.10 24.06 23.98
CA ARG A 239 -16.96 22.90 24.13
C ARG A 239 -18.45 23.23 23.95
N ALA A 240 -18.76 24.03 22.93
CA ALA A 240 -20.11 24.46 22.59
C ALA A 240 -21.13 23.30 22.58
N ASP A 241 -22.36 23.59 23.00
CA ASP A 241 -23.50 22.67 22.89
C ASP A 241 -24.03 22.60 21.46
N GLU A 242 -25.00 21.72 21.22
CA GLU A 242 -25.57 21.52 19.88
C GLU A 242 -26.20 22.80 19.32
N ALA A 243 -26.93 23.56 20.15
CA ALA A 243 -27.57 24.80 19.73
C ALA A 243 -26.55 25.86 19.29
N SER A 244 -25.46 26.02 20.04
CA SER A 244 -24.38 26.96 19.71
C SER A 244 -23.63 26.55 18.45
N TRP A 245 -23.38 25.24 18.27
CA TRP A 245 -22.79 24.71 17.03
C TRP A 245 -23.68 24.98 15.82
N THR A 246 -24.99 24.70 15.94
CA THR A 246 -25.96 24.94 14.86
C THR A 246 -25.97 26.41 14.45
N ALA A 247 -25.97 27.35 15.40
CA ALA A 247 -25.92 28.78 15.11
C ALA A 247 -24.63 29.15 14.35
N SER A 248 -23.47 28.76 14.87
CA SER A 248 -22.17 29.03 14.23
C SER A 248 -22.07 28.44 12.82
N LEU A 249 -22.54 27.21 12.62
CA LEU A 249 -22.53 26.55 11.31
C LEU A 249 -23.48 27.24 10.31
N ARG A 250 -24.66 27.70 10.73
CA ARG A 250 -25.59 28.44 9.85
C ARG A 250 -25.00 29.79 9.43
N ASP A 251 -24.40 30.52 10.37
CA ASP A 251 -23.76 31.81 10.11
C ASP A 251 -22.58 31.66 9.13
N ASN A 252 -21.95 30.48 9.13
CA ASN A 252 -20.89 30.11 8.20
C ASN A 252 -21.40 29.30 6.99
N GLY A 253 -22.68 29.36 6.64
CA GLY A 253 -23.20 28.90 5.35
C GLY A 253 -23.40 27.38 5.19
N PHE A 254 -23.45 26.61 6.27
CA PHE A 254 -23.78 25.18 6.20
C PHE A 254 -25.31 24.97 6.15
N SER A 255 -25.82 24.34 5.08
CA SER A 255 -27.24 24.01 4.92
C SER A 255 -27.73 22.95 5.91
N ASP A 256 -26.87 21.99 6.26
CA ASP A 256 -27.18 20.86 7.16
C ASP A 256 -26.63 21.07 8.59
N ALA A 257 -26.61 22.32 9.04
CA ALA A 257 -25.98 22.72 10.31
C ALA A 257 -26.42 21.88 11.51
N ASP A 258 -27.72 21.57 11.65
CA ASP A 258 -28.25 20.78 12.77
C ASP A 258 -27.68 19.35 12.80
N LEU A 259 -27.51 18.71 11.64
CA LEU A 259 -26.97 17.36 11.56
C LEU A 259 -25.47 17.35 11.86
N ILE A 260 -24.72 18.32 11.32
CA ILE A 260 -23.28 18.47 11.58
C ILE A 260 -23.03 18.76 13.07
N ALA A 261 -23.80 19.66 13.68
CA ALA A 261 -23.71 19.97 15.11
C ALA A 261 -23.90 18.72 15.98
N ARG A 262 -24.93 17.92 15.70
CA ARG A 262 -25.16 16.63 16.39
C ARG A 262 -23.97 15.69 16.26
N ASN A 263 -23.42 15.55 15.05
CA ASN A 263 -22.29 14.64 14.80
C ASN A 263 -21.04 15.07 15.56
N LEU A 264 -20.73 16.37 15.60
CA LEU A 264 -19.60 16.92 16.38
C LEU A 264 -19.76 16.70 17.88
N VAL A 265 -20.95 16.96 18.42
CA VAL A 265 -21.25 16.76 19.85
C VAL A 265 -21.17 15.28 20.22
N ASN A 266 -21.76 14.40 19.41
CA ASN A 266 -21.72 12.95 19.62
C ASN A 266 -20.28 12.42 19.57
N PHE A 267 -19.50 12.82 18.58
CA PHE A 267 -18.08 12.46 18.46
C PHE A 267 -17.30 12.87 19.72
N ARG A 268 -17.46 14.10 20.21
CA ARG A 268 -16.81 14.59 21.42
C ARG A 268 -17.24 13.82 22.67
N GLN A 269 -18.47 13.32 22.71
CA GLN A 269 -18.99 12.52 23.81
C GLN A 269 -18.64 11.02 23.72
N SER A 270 -18.07 10.57 22.60
CA SER A 270 -17.68 9.18 22.37
C SER A 270 -16.71 8.67 23.45
N PRO A 271 -16.73 7.36 23.78
CA PRO A 271 -15.78 6.78 24.71
C PRO A 271 -14.32 6.92 24.27
N ALA A 272 -14.06 6.94 22.96
CA ALA A 272 -12.73 7.13 22.41
C ALA A 272 -12.25 8.57 22.63
N ALA A 273 -13.10 9.56 22.35
CA ALA A 273 -12.77 10.97 22.57
C ALA A 273 -12.54 11.29 24.05
N LYS A 274 -13.38 10.77 24.96
CA LYS A 274 -13.21 11.00 26.41
C LYS A 274 -11.90 10.44 26.98
N LYS A 275 -11.24 9.50 26.28
CA LYS A 275 -10.00 8.84 26.70
C LYS A 275 -8.77 9.32 25.92
N MET A 276 -8.91 10.34 25.06
CA MET A 276 -7.80 10.86 24.27
C MET A 276 -6.74 11.53 25.15
N ASP A 277 -5.47 11.48 24.74
CA ASP A 277 -4.38 12.19 25.39
C ASP A 277 -4.35 13.68 24.97
N SER A 278 -3.49 14.48 25.61
CA SER A 278 -3.36 15.91 25.30
C SER A 278 -2.93 16.14 23.85
N ARG A 279 -2.02 15.31 23.32
CA ARG A 279 -1.50 15.43 21.94
C ARG A 279 -2.59 15.17 20.90
N ALA A 280 -3.43 14.15 21.10
CA ALA A 280 -4.58 13.90 20.24
C ALA A 280 -5.60 15.04 20.32
N SER A 281 -5.83 15.60 21.51
CA SER A 281 -6.71 16.76 21.68
C SER A 281 -6.22 17.98 20.91
N GLU A 282 -4.94 18.33 21.02
CA GLU A 282 -4.32 19.45 20.29
C GLU A 282 -4.42 19.24 18.77
N ARG A 283 -4.16 18.02 18.28
CA ARG A 283 -4.28 17.68 16.86
C ARG A 283 -5.73 17.79 16.34
N LEU A 284 -6.73 17.43 17.16
CA LEU A 284 -8.14 17.63 16.81
C LEU A 284 -8.56 19.09 16.78
N GLN A 285 -8.02 19.93 17.67
CA GLN A 285 -8.31 21.37 17.68
C GLN A 285 -7.93 22.01 16.33
N GLU A 286 -6.86 21.53 15.70
CA GLU A 286 -6.47 21.95 14.35
C GLU A 286 -7.27 21.23 13.26
N PHE A 287 -7.55 19.93 13.41
CA PHE A 287 -8.20 19.14 12.37
C PHE A 287 -9.69 19.49 12.17
N ILE A 288 -10.45 19.73 13.24
CA ILE A 288 -11.91 19.92 13.16
C ILE A 288 -12.29 21.15 12.32
N PRO A 289 -11.71 22.36 12.54
CA PRO A 289 -12.00 23.52 11.70
C PRO A 289 -11.66 23.25 10.22
N ARG A 290 -10.54 22.58 9.96
CA ARG A 290 -10.11 22.20 8.60
C ARG A 290 -11.08 21.23 7.94
N LEU A 291 -11.53 20.19 8.65
CA LEU A 291 -12.54 19.25 8.18
C LEU A 291 -13.81 20.00 7.76
N LEU A 292 -14.29 20.94 8.59
CA LEU A 292 -15.48 21.71 8.29
C LEU A 292 -15.29 22.61 7.05
N ALA A 293 -14.18 23.33 6.96
CA ALA A 293 -13.87 24.16 5.79
C ALA A 293 -13.82 23.33 4.48
N LEU A 294 -13.22 22.13 4.53
CA LEU A 294 -13.18 21.22 3.39
C LEU A 294 -14.56 20.63 3.06
N ALA A 295 -15.36 20.29 4.08
CA ALA A 295 -16.70 19.76 3.92
C ALA A 295 -17.68 20.79 3.35
N GLN A 296 -17.51 22.08 3.66
CA GLN A 296 -18.34 23.16 3.12
C GLN A 296 -18.28 23.23 1.59
N LYS A 297 -17.12 22.90 1.00
CA LYS A 297 -16.90 22.87 -0.45
C LYS A 297 -17.52 21.63 -1.13
N ARG A 298 -18.17 20.73 -0.39
CA ARG A 298 -18.75 19.48 -0.88
C ARG A 298 -20.25 19.60 -1.16
N SER A 299 -20.77 18.69 -1.98
CA SER A 299 -22.21 18.63 -2.29
C SER A 299 -23.05 18.05 -1.15
N LYS A 300 -22.45 17.19 -0.30
CA LYS A 300 -23.09 16.59 0.87
C LYS A 300 -22.23 16.77 2.14
N PRO A 301 -22.14 18.01 2.69
CA PRO A 301 -21.24 18.32 3.80
C PRO A 301 -21.47 17.46 5.04
N ALA A 302 -22.73 17.24 5.44
CA ALA A 302 -23.03 16.47 6.65
C ALA A 302 -22.57 15.00 6.56
N VAL A 303 -22.76 14.37 5.39
CA VAL A 303 -22.32 12.99 5.13
C VAL A 303 -20.80 12.89 5.18
N ALA A 304 -20.09 13.87 4.59
CA ALA A 304 -18.64 13.91 4.62
C ALA A 304 -18.12 14.03 6.06
N VAL A 305 -18.66 14.96 6.85
CA VAL A 305 -18.28 15.16 8.26
C VAL A 305 -18.55 13.91 9.09
N GLU A 306 -19.75 13.33 8.99
CA GLU A 306 -20.13 12.13 9.75
C GLU A 306 -19.12 10.99 9.56
N ARG A 307 -18.83 10.66 8.30
CA ARG A 307 -17.93 9.56 7.93
C ARG A 307 -16.47 9.87 8.26
N CYS A 308 -16.02 11.11 8.06
CA CYS A 308 -14.69 11.53 8.50
C CYS A 308 -14.54 11.40 10.01
N LEU A 309 -15.52 11.84 10.81
CA LEU A 309 -15.46 11.69 12.26
C LEU A 309 -15.42 10.21 12.68
N ALA A 310 -16.14 9.33 11.98
CA ALA A 310 -16.07 7.88 12.22
C ALA A 310 -14.65 7.32 11.96
N VAL A 311 -13.98 7.75 10.89
CA VAL A 311 -12.57 7.41 10.63
C VAL A 311 -11.66 7.94 11.73
N ILE A 312 -11.80 9.23 12.08
CA ILE A 312 -10.96 9.87 13.10
C ILE A 312 -11.12 9.19 14.46
N GLU A 313 -12.34 8.80 14.84
CA GLU A 313 -12.62 8.12 16.10
C GLU A 313 -11.77 6.85 16.27
N LYS A 314 -11.55 6.10 15.18
CA LYS A 314 -10.73 4.87 15.17
C LYS A 314 -9.24 5.13 15.35
N VAL A 315 -8.76 6.32 14.94
CA VAL A 315 -7.34 6.69 15.00
C VAL A 315 -6.98 7.62 16.16
N LEU A 316 -7.92 7.95 17.06
CA LEU A 316 -7.65 8.84 18.21
C LEU A 316 -6.47 8.39 19.07
N ARG A 317 -6.28 7.08 19.26
CA ARG A 317 -5.14 6.52 20.01
C ARG A 317 -3.83 6.50 19.21
N ARG A 318 -3.89 6.73 17.91
CA ARG A 318 -2.78 6.78 16.96
C ARG A 318 -2.77 8.17 16.32
N SER A 319 -2.66 9.19 17.16
CA SER A 319 -2.83 10.59 16.74
C SER A 319 -1.86 11.04 15.63
N ALA A 320 -0.82 10.25 15.31
CA ALA A 320 0.06 10.47 14.15
C ALA A 320 -0.72 10.54 12.83
N TYR A 321 -1.82 9.79 12.68
CA TYR A 321 -2.70 9.89 11.51
C TYR A 321 -3.50 11.20 11.46
N ILE A 322 -3.78 11.83 12.60
CA ILE A 322 -4.44 13.15 12.62
C ILE A 322 -3.42 14.22 12.24
N ALA A 323 -2.19 14.10 12.73
CA ALA A 323 -1.10 14.95 12.29
C ALA A 323 -0.83 14.82 10.78
N LEU A 324 -0.94 13.61 10.20
CA LEU A 324 -0.92 13.40 8.74
C LEU A 324 -1.86 14.33 8.01
N LEU A 325 -3.11 14.36 8.46
CA LEU A 325 -4.18 15.11 7.80
C LEU A 325 -4.07 16.62 8.06
N ASN A 326 -3.51 17.03 9.20
CA ASN A 326 -3.24 18.44 9.47
C ASN A 326 -2.09 18.98 8.60
N GLU A 327 -1.03 18.20 8.44
CA GLU A 327 0.17 18.60 7.69
C GLU A 327 0.00 18.46 6.18
N ASN A 328 -0.84 17.51 5.72
CA ASN A 328 -1.07 17.29 4.30
C ASN A 328 -2.52 17.66 3.91
N VAL A 329 -2.68 18.89 3.42
CA VAL A 329 -3.98 19.42 2.97
C VAL A 329 -4.59 18.56 1.87
N VAL A 330 -3.78 18.07 0.93
CA VAL A 330 -4.24 17.23 -0.18
C VAL A 330 -4.78 15.91 0.33
N ALA A 331 -4.14 15.29 1.32
CA ALA A 331 -4.63 14.06 1.94
C ALA A 331 -5.94 14.28 2.69
N ALA A 332 -6.07 15.39 3.44
CA ALA A 332 -7.32 15.76 4.09
C ALA A 332 -8.44 16.02 3.08
N GLU A 333 -8.16 16.73 1.99
CA GLU A 333 -9.11 16.96 0.90
C GLU A 333 -9.59 15.65 0.28
N ARG A 334 -8.67 14.73 0.01
CA ARG A 334 -8.98 13.39 -0.52
C ARG A 334 -9.84 12.59 0.45
N LEU A 335 -9.49 12.55 1.74
CA LEU A 335 -10.27 11.88 2.77
C LEU A 335 -11.72 12.40 2.76
N VAL A 336 -11.90 13.72 2.84
CA VAL A 336 -13.23 14.34 2.86
C VAL A 336 -14.02 14.03 1.60
N GLY A 337 -13.37 14.08 0.43
CA GLY A 337 -14.01 13.76 -0.86
C GLY A 337 -14.41 12.29 -0.99
N LEU A 338 -13.59 11.37 -0.49
CA LEU A 338 -13.89 9.93 -0.49
C LEU A 338 -15.02 9.61 0.49
N CYS A 339 -14.97 10.16 1.70
CA CYS A 339 -16.03 10.01 2.71
C CYS A 339 -17.38 10.53 2.21
N GLU A 340 -17.42 11.67 1.50
CA GLU A 340 -18.65 12.17 0.88
C GLU A 340 -19.24 11.14 -0.10
N ARG A 341 -18.39 10.60 -0.99
CA ARG A 341 -18.83 9.81 -2.15
C ARG A 341 -19.15 8.36 -1.83
N SER A 342 -18.42 7.73 -0.91
CA SER A 342 -18.53 6.28 -0.66
C SER A 342 -18.52 5.94 0.82
N ALA A 343 -19.60 5.30 1.28
CA ALA A 343 -19.69 4.77 2.64
C ALA A 343 -18.68 3.63 2.84
N TYR A 344 -18.56 2.76 1.83
CA TYR A 344 -17.63 1.63 1.84
C TYR A 344 -16.19 2.08 2.04
N ILE A 345 -15.72 3.02 1.22
CA ILE A 345 -14.33 3.52 1.32
C ILE A 345 -14.09 4.13 2.71
N ALA A 346 -15.06 4.87 3.25
CA ALA A 346 -14.94 5.45 4.59
C ALA A 346 -14.84 4.36 5.68
N THR A 347 -15.67 3.32 5.61
CA THR A 347 -15.61 2.17 6.52
C THR A 347 -14.27 1.46 6.41
N GLU A 348 -13.78 1.23 5.20
CA GLU A 348 -12.49 0.55 4.95
C GLU A 348 -11.30 1.32 5.55
N ILE A 349 -11.26 2.66 5.40
CA ILE A 349 -10.23 3.51 6.02
C ILE A 349 -10.36 3.48 7.56
N ALA A 350 -11.59 3.48 8.08
CA ALA A 350 -11.84 3.44 9.52
C ALA A 350 -11.39 2.10 10.14
N GLU A 351 -11.61 0.99 9.44
CA GLU A 351 -11.19 -0.35 9.87
C GLU A 351 -9.67 -0.54 9.71
N PHE A 352 -9.09 -0.03 8.62
CA PHE A 352 -7.68 -0.11 8.30
C PHE A 352 -7.03 1.28 8.15
N PRO A 353 -6.70 1.96 9.27
CA PRO A 353 -6.09 3.29 9.26
C PRO A 353 -4.81 3.45 8.44
N VAL A 354 -4.09 2.37 8.18
CA VAL A 354 -2.89 2.36 7.32
C VAL A 354 -3.21 2.87 5.91
N LEU A 355 -4.46 2.79 5.47
CA LEU A 355 -4.92 3.34 4.19
C LEU A 355 -4.89 4.86 4.14
N LEU A 356 -4.77 5.56 5.28
CA LEU A 356 -4.55 7.01 5.29
C LEU A 356 -3.22 7.39 4.64
N ASP A 357 -2.22 6.49 4.68
CA ASP A 357 -0.92 6.70 4.02
C ASP A 357 -1.07 6.73 2.49
N GLU A 358 -2.01 5.95 1.95
CA GLU A 358 -2.32 5.93 0.51
C GLU A 358 -2.91 7.25 0.01
N LEU A 359 -3.52 8.05 0.90
CA LEU A 359 -4.04 9.38 0.55
C LEU A 359 -2.94 10.38 0.19
N LEU A 360 -1.68 10.08 0.55
CA LEU A 360 -0.52 10.88 0.19
C LEU A 360 -0.07 10.63 -1.25
N ASP A 361 -0.31 9.42 -1.79
CA ASP A 361 0.23 9.03 -3.10
C ASP A 361 -0.52 9.77 -4.22
N PRO A 362 0.15 10.56 -5.06
CA PRO A 362 -0.46 11.18 -6.25
C PRO A 362 -1.11 10.16 -7.19
N ARG A 363 -0.61 8.92 -7.19
CA ARG A 363 -1.09 7.80 -8.01
C ARG A 363 -2.39 7.18 -7.53
N LEU A 364 -2.94 7.62 -6.40
CA LEU A 364 -4.22 7.12 -5.88
C LEU A 364 -5.37 7.26 -6.89
N ILE A 365 -5.30 8.24 -7.80
CA ILE A 365 -6.32 8.53 -8.81
C ILE A 365 -5.82 8.22 -10.24
N THR A 366 -4.59 7.69 -10.38
CA THR A 366 -4.03 7.36 -11.70
C THR A 366 -4.54 6.02 -12.22
N GLY A 367 -4.36 5.77 -13.52
CA GLY A 367 -4.99 4.69 -14.30
C GLY A 367 -4.61 3.25 -13.91
N PRO A 368 -4.80 2.27 -14.83
CA PRO A 368 -4.72 0.84 -14.49
C PRO A 368 -3.37 0.45 -13.90
N ILE A 369 -3.41 -0.34 -12.83
CA ILE A 369 -2.20 -0.87 -12.19
C ILE A 369 -1.65 -2.01 -13.04
N GLN A 370 -0.38 -1.91 -13.42
CA GLN A 370 0.29 -2.91 -14.23
C GLN A 370 0.93 -4.00 -13.36
N ARG A 371 1.05 -5.22 -13.90
CA ARG A 371 1.66 -6.36 -13.19
C ARG A 371 3.08 -6.04 -12.71
N GLN A 372 3.89 -5.39 -13.54
CA GLN A 372 5.28 -5.05 -13.19
C GLN A 372 5.35 -4.12 -11.97
N GLU A 373 4.46 -3.12 -11.91
CA GLU A 373 4.38 -2.19 -10.79
C GLU A 373 4.02 -2.91 -9.47
N LEU A 374 3.12 -3.89 -9.53
CA LEU A 374 2.76 -4.72 -8.36
C LEU A 374 3.97 -5.49 -7.81
N HIS A 375 4.75 -6.13 -8.70
CA HIS A 375 5.94 -6.88 -8.28
C HIS A 375 7.03 -5.99 -7.70
N GLU A 376 7.29 -4.83 -8.31
CA GLU A 376 8.28 -3.87 -7.82
C GLU A 376 7.89 -3.31 -6.44
N GLU A 377 6.61 -2.94 -6.28
CA GLU A 377 6.11 -2.41 -5.02
C GLU A 377 6.14 -3.46 -3.91
N LEU A 378 5.67 -4.70 -4.18
CA LEU A 378 5.71 -5.80 -3.22
C LEU A 378 7.16 -6.16 -2.85
N GLY A 379 8.05 -6.27 -3.85
CA GLY A 379 9.46 -6.56 -3.63
C GLY A 379 10.14 -5.52 -2.73
N SER A 380 9.85 -4.22 -2.94
CA SER A 380 10.38 -3.14 -2.10
C SER A 380 9.90 -3.20 -0.65
N ARG A 381 8.68 -3.68 -0.41
CA ARG A 381 8.12 -3.87 0.94
C ARG A 381 8.78 -5.06 1.63
N LEU A 382 8.94 -6.18 0.93
CA LEU A 382 9.48 -7.42 1.49
C LEU A 382 11.00 -7.41 1.71
N GLN A 383 11.76 -6.63 0.94
CA GLN A 383 13.22 -6.45 1.15
C GLN A 383 13.60 -5.97 2.56
N ARG A 384 12.65 -5.38 3.31
CA ARG A 384 12.89 -4.82 4.65
C ARG A 384 12.53 -5.80 5.77
N VAL A 385 12.03 -6.99 5.41
CA VAL A 385 11.61 -8.02 6.34
C VAL A 385 12.56 -9.20 6.19
N ALA A 386 13.10 -9.70 7.30
CA ALA A 386 13.96 -10.88 7.28
C ALA A 386 13.24 -12.08 6.63
N GLU A 387 13.99 -12.87 5.86
CA GLU A 387 13.41 -14.00 5.11
C GLU A 387 12.82 -15.09 6.03
N ASP A 388 13.34 -15.23 7.25
CA ASP A 388 12.92 -16.23 8.23
C ASP A 388 11.77 -15.77 9.14
N ASP A 389 11.36 -14.50 9.07
CA ASP A 389 10.20 -13.96 9.80
C ASP A 389 8.92 -14.06 8.95
N SER A 390 8.32 -15.25 8.92
CA SER A 390 7.07 -15.48 8.16
C SER A 390 5.92 -14.59 8.63
N GLU A 391 5.84 -14.24 9.92
CA GLU A 391 4.72 -13.47 10.48
C GLU A 391 4.74 -12.02 9.96
N THR A 392 5.89 -11.36 10.04
CA THR A 392 6.05 -10.00 9.52
C THR A 392 5.89 -9.96 8.00
N ARG A 393 6.36 -10.99 7.27
CA ARG A 393 6.13 -11.07 5.81
C ARG A 393 4.65 -11.24 5.46
N MET A 394 3.91 -12.05 6.22
CA MET A 394 2.46 -12.22 6.03
C MET A 394 1.72 -10.90 6.28
N GLU A 395 2.07 -10.15 7.33
CA GLU A 395 1.50 -8.83 7.59
C GLU A 395 1.84 -7.84 6.47
N ALA A 396 3.09 -7.82 5.98
CA ALA A 396 3.50 -6.96 4.88
C ALA A 396 2.75 -7.27 3.57
N LEU A 397 2.53 -8.57 3.27
CA LEU A 397 1.75 -9.01 2.12
C LEU A 397 0.27 -8.62 2.25
N ALA A 398 -0.31 -8.74 3.45
CA ALA A 398 -1.69 -8.32 3.72
C ALA A 398 -1.86 -6.80 3.60
N GLN A 399 -0.93 -6.01 4.14
CA GLN A 399 -0.92 -4.56 4.01
C GLN A 399 -0.76 -4.14 2.54
N PHE A 400 0.10 -4.82 1.77
CA PHE A 400 0.24 -4.59 0.32
C PHE A 400 -1.08 -4.85 -0.41
N GLN A 401 -1.67 -6.03 -0.22
CA GLN A 401 -2.91 -6.40 -0.89
C GLN A 401 -4.04 -5.41 -0.58
N ARG A 402 -4.19 -5.00 0.68
CA ARG A 402 -5.19 -4.02 1.12
C ARG A 402 -4.98 -2.65 0.46
N SER A 403 -3.74 -2.17 0.44
CA SER A 403 -3.33 -0.90 -0.19
C SER A 403 -3.67 -0.87 -1.68
N ILE A 404 -3.32 -1.93 -2.43
CA ILE A 404 -3.62 -2.02 -3.85
C ILE A 404 -5.12 -2.13 -4.11
N MET A 405 -5.86 -2.97 -3.35
CA MET A 405 -7.32 -3.06 -3.48
C MET A 405 -7.99 -1.70 -3.24
N PHE A 406 -7.53 -0.96 -2.22
CA PHE A 406 -8.03 0.38 -1.92
C PHE A 406 -7.80 1.35 -3.09
N ARG A 407 -6.60 1.36 -3.70
CA ARG A 407 -6.30 2.17 -4.89
C ARG A 407 -7.20 1.82 -6.07
N ILE A 408 -7.42 0.52 -6.31
CA ILE A 408 -8.33 0.05 -7.37
C ILE A 408 -9.76 0.50 -7.08
N ALA A 409 -10.25 0.38 -5.85
CA ALA A 409 -11.58 0.84 -5.45
C ALA A 409 -11.74 2.35 -5.64
N VAL A 410 -10.77 3.16 -5.21
CA VAL A 410 -10.82 4.62 -5.39
C VAL A 410 -10.83 5.01 -6.88
N ALA A 411 -10.06 4.33 -7.72
CA ALA A 411 -10.06 4.58 -9.16
C ALA A 411 -11.39 4.19 -9.84
N ASP A 412 -11.98 3.04 -9.45
CA ASP A 412 -13.29 2.57 -9.92
C ASP A 412 -14.41 3.58 -9.54
N PHE A 413 -14.48 3.97 -8.26
CA PHE A 413 -15.49 4.91 -7.77
C PHE A 413 -15.41 6.30 -8.40
N ASN A 414 -14.22 6.77 -8.78
CA ASN A 414 -14.06 8.06 -9.46
C ASN A 414 -14.35 7.97 -10.97
N GLY A 415 -14.65 6.78 -11.51
CA GLY A 415 -14.87 6.56 -12.94
C GLY A 415 -13.58 6.66 -13.77
N SER A 416 -12.41 6.66 -13.13
CA SER A 416 -11.10 6.78 -13.78
C SER A 416 -10.63 5.46 -14.39
N LEU A 417 -11.26 4.33 -14.03
CA LEU A 417 -10.88 3.00 -14.46
C LEU A 417 -12.08 2.27 -15.09
N PRO A 418 -12.00 1.86 -16.37
CA PRO A 418 -13.03 1.01 -16.97
C PRO A 418 -13.15 -0.32 -16.22
N LEU A 419 -14.37 -0.87 -16.11
CA LEU A 419 -14.64 -2.11 -15.39
C LEU A 419 -13.67 -3.26 -15.73
N MET A 420 -13.43 -3.49 -17.03
CA MET A 420 -12.54 -4.57 -17.45
C MET A 420 -11.13 -4.39 -16.87
N LYS A 421 -10.68 -3.14 -16.70
CA LYS A 421 -9.41 -2.82 -16.06
C LYS A 421 -9.45 -2.96 -14.54
N VAL A 422 -10.61 -2.76 -13.91
CA VAL A 422 -10.80 -3.10 -12.48
C VAL A 422 -10.56 -4.59 -12.27
N SER A 423 -11.21 -5.44 -13.05
CA SER A 423 -11.04 -6.90 -12.93
C SER A 423 -9.65 -7.37 -13.33
N ASP A 424 -9.06 -6.83 -14.39
CA ASP A 424 -7.66 -7.10 -14.75
C ASP A 424 -6.73 -6.79 -13.56
N SER A 425 -6.85 -5.61 -12.94
CA SER A 425 -6.01 -5.22 -11.81
C SER A 425 -6.24 -6.07 -10.56
N LEU A 426 -7.49 -6.44 -10.25
CA LEU A 426 -7.79 -7.35 -9.14
C LEU A 426 -7.23 -8.76 -9.39
N THR A 427 -7.33 -9.24 -10.63
CA THR A 427 -6.75 -10.53 -11.03
C THR A 427 -5.24 -10.52 -10.95
N PHE A 428 -4.57 -9.48 -11.46
CA PHE A 428 -3.12 -9.35 -11.33
C PHE A 428 -2.68 -9.27 -9.88
N LEU A 429 -3.41 -8.55 -9.02
CA LEU A 429 -3.14 -8.51 -7.59
C LEU A 429 -3.24 -9.91 -6.95
N ALA A 430 -4.31 -10.65 -7.24
CA ALA A 430 -4.47 -12.01 -6.70
C ALA A 430 -3.34 -12.94 -7.15
N GLU A 431 -2.92 -12.85 -8.42
CA GLU A 431 -1.79 -13.63 -8.93
C GLU A 431 -0.47 -13.27 -8.26
N THR A 432 -0.14 -11.98 -8.15
CA THR A 432 1.07 -11.51 -7.47
C THR A 432 1.10 -11.99 -6.00
N VAL A 433 -0.04 -11.96 -5.30
CA VAL A 433 -0.16 -12.47 -3.94
C VAL A 433 0.02 -13.99 -3.87
N LEU A 434 -0.57 -14.74 -4.81
CA LEU A 434 -0.41 -16.20 -4.89
C LEU A 434 1.04 -16.61 -5.16
N GLU A 435 1.71 -15.91 -6.07
CA GLU A 435 3.12 -16.14 -6.43
C GLU A 435 4.03 -15.95 -5.20
N GLU A 436 3.87 -14.84 -4.48
CA GLU A 436 4.68 -14.55 -3.29
C GLU A 436 4.36 -15.51 -2.14
N ALA A 437 3.07 -15.78 -1.87
CA ALA A 437 2.68 -16.71 -0.81
C ALA A 437 3.18 -18.14 -1.10
N LEU A 438 3.21 -18.55 -2.38
CA LEU A 438 3.81 -19.80 -2.81
C LEU A 438 5.32 -19.81 -2.60
N ALA A 439 6.03 -18.74 -2.97
CA ALA A 439 7.47 -18.61 -2.76
C ALA A 439 7.85 -18.71 -1.27
N MET A 440 7.13 -18.00 -0.41
CA MET A 440 7.30 -18.07 1.04
C MET A 440 7.07 -19.49 1.58
N ALA A 441 5.95 -20.12 1.19
CA ALA A 441 5.62 -21.47 1.65
C ALA A 441 6.63 -22.52 1.13
N TRP A 442 7.15 -22.33 -0.09
CA TRP A 442 8.18 -23.19 -0.67
C TRP A 442 9.48 -23.10 0.12
N GLN A 443 9.98 -21.88 0.36
CA GLN A 443 11.21 -21.61 1.11
C GLN A 443 11.17 -22.23 2.51
N ASP A 444 10.04 -22.10 3.21
CA ASP A 444 9.81 -22.69 4.53
C ASP A 444 9.99 -24.21 4.57
N LEU A 445 9.62 -24.90 3.50
CA LEU A 445 9.74 -26.36 3.42
C LEU A 445 11.12 -26.78 2.90
N VAL A 446 11.63 -26.11 1.86
CA VAL A 446 12.93 -26.43 1.26
C VAL A 446 14.07 -26.24 2.25
N THR A 447 14.06 -25.19 3.06
CA THR A 447 15.07 -24.96 4.11
C THR A 447 15.18 -26.15 5.09
N ARG A 448 14.07 -26.85 5.35
CA ARG A 448 14.02 -27.98 6.30
C ARG A 448 14.22 -29.35 5.66
N HIS A 449 13.71 -29.53 4.43
CA HIS A 449 13.55 -30.84 3.81
C HIS A 449 14.32 -30.99 2.48
N GLY A 450 14.88 -29.91 1.95
CA GLY A 450 15.42 -29.82 0.59
C GLY A 450 14.32 -29.74 -0.47
N ALA A 451 14.73 -29.57 -1.72
CA ALA A 451 13.83 -29.51 -2.87
C ALA A 451 13.25 -30.90 -3.19
N PRO A 452 11.97 -31.00 -3.61
CA PRO A 452 11.37 -32.25 -4.06
C PRO A 452 11.97 -32.68 -5.40
N CYS A 453 12.42 -33.92 -5.49
CA CYS A 453 13.08 -34.46 -6.68
C CYS A 453 12.43 -35.76 -7.17
N CYS A 454 12.60 -36.03 -8.46
CA CYS A 454 12.24 -37.28 -9.12
C CYS A 454 13.42 -37.83 -9.91
N ALA A 455 13.44 -39.14 -10.13
CA ALA A 455 14.41 -39.77 -11.03
C ALA A 455 14.19 -39.32 -12.49
N ALA A 456 15.26 -38.92 -13.16
CA ALA A 456 15.30 -38.55 -14.57
C ALA A 456 16.24 -39.47 -15.36
N LYS A 457 16.19 -39.42 -16.70
CA LYS A 457 17.08 -40.22 -17.57
C LYS A 457 18.57 -40.00 -17.27
N SER A 458 18.94 -38.81 -16.79
CA SER A 458 20.30 -38.44 -16.39
C SER A 458 20.34 -37.84 -14.97
N GLY A 459 20.08 -38.66 -13.96
CA GLY A 459 20.20 -38.28 -12.55
C GLY A 459 18.85 -37.94 -11.90
N THR A 460 18.80 -36.86 -11.13
CA THR A 460 17.58 -36.38 -10.45
C THR A 460 17.19 -35.03 -11.01
N ARG A 461 15.89 -34.82 -11.24
CA ARG A 461 15.32 -33.51 -11.57
C ARG A 461 14.50 -33.00 -10.40
N GLU A 462 14.43 -31.68 -10.25
CA GLU A 462 13.47 -31.06 -9.35
C GLU A 462 12.05 -31.20 -9.91
N VAL A 463 11.07 -31.27 -9.00
CA VAL A 463 9.66 -31.39 -9.32
C VAL A 463 9.03 -30.01 -9.35
N GLY A 464 8.34 -29.71 -10.44
CA GLY A 464 7.54 -28.51 -10.59
C GLY A 464 6.21 -28.62 -9.83
N PHE A 465 5.77 -27.48 -9.30
CA PHE A 465 4.46 -27.32 -8.67
C PHE A 465 3.76 -26.12 -9.32
N GLY A 466 2.44 -26.20 -9.53
CA GLY A 466 1.65 -25.15 -10.15
C GLY A 466 0.29 -24.97 -9.48
N ILE A 467 -0.20 -23.73 -9.51
CA ILE A 467 -1.54 -23.33 -9.08
C ILE A 467 -2.34 -23.04 -10.35
N VAL A 468 -3.49 -23.71 -10.48
CA VAL A 468 -4.45 -23.50 -11.57
C VAL A 468 -5.65 -22.78 -10.98
N ALA A 469 -5.97 -21.61 -11.52
CA ALA A 469 -7.19 -20.90 -11.18
C ALA A 469 -8.36 -21.41 -12.00
N TYR A 470 -9.53 -21.40 -11.38
CA TYR A 470 -10.83 -21.66 -11.98
C TYR A 470 -11.74 -20.44 -11.74
N GLY A 471 -13.00 -20.54 -12.17
CA GLY A 471 -14.04 -19.56 -11.84
C GLY A 471 -13.68 -18.13 -12.27
N LYS A 472 -13.87 -17.17 -11.37
CA LYS A 472 -13.62 -15.75 -11.64
C LYS A 472 -12.15 -15.43 -11.82
N LEU A 473 -11.25 -16.02 -11.01
CA LEU A 473 -9.81 -15.80 -11.15
C LEU A 473 -9.31 -16.34 -12.50
N GLY A 474 -9.75 -17.54 -12.86
CA GLY A 474 -9.38 -18.17 -14.12
C GLY A 474 -9.92 -17.40 -15.33
N GLY A 475 -11.13 -16.85 -15.24
CA GLY A 475 -11.75 -16.03 -16.28
C GLY A 475 -11.45 -14.53 -16.24
N LEU A 476 -10.44 -14.05 -15.49
CA LEU A 476 -10.08 -12.62 -15.39
C LEU A 476 -11.25 -11.69 -14.95
N GLU A 477 -12.10 -12.19 -14.07
CA GLU A 477 -13.38 -11.57 -13.71
C GLU A 477 -13.52 -11.33 -12.20
N LEU A 478 -12.40 -11.16 -11.49
CA LEU A 478 -12.43 -10.89 -10.06
C LEU A 478 -13.16 -9.59 -9.71
N SER A 479 -13.77 -9.61 -8.52
CA SER A 479 -14.40 -8.49 -7.81
C SER A 479 -13.87 -8.41 -6.37
N TYR A 480 -14.06 -7.29 -5.67
CA TYR A 480 -13.47 -6.92 -4.35
C TYR A 480 -13.72 -7.87 -3.16
N GLY A 481 -14.50 -8.94 -3.33
CA GLY A 481 -14.77 -9.96 -2.31
C GLY A 481 -14.91 -11.35 -2.90
N SER A 482 -14.17 -11.63 -3.99
CA SER A 482 -14.20 -12.94 -4.63
C SER A 482 -13.27 -13.92 -3.94
N ASP A 483 -13.79 -15.11 -3.65
CA ASP A 483 -12.98 -16.27 -3.30
C ASP A 483 -12.05 -16.65 -4.47
N LEU A 484 -10.90 -17.26 -4.16
CA LEU A 484 -10.01 -17.81 -5.17
C LEU A 484 -10.28 -19.31 -5.37
N ASP A 485 -10.94 -19.63 -6.48
CA ASP A 485 -11.12 -21.01 -6.94
C ASP A 485 -9.79 -21.54 -7.50
N ILE A 486 -9.08 -22.38 -6.76
CA ILE A 486 -7.75 -22.87 -7.16
C ILE A 486 -7.55 -24.38 -6.96
N VAL A 487 -6.75 -24.98 -7.86
CA VAL A 487 -6.35 -26.39 -7.85
C VAL A 487 -4.83 -26.48 -7.91
N PHE A 488 -4.26 -27.43 -7.19
CA PHE A 488 -2.81 -27.60 -7.06
C PHE A 488 -2.32 -28.83 -7.83
N LEU A 489 -1.33 -28.62 -8.70
CA LEU A 489 -0.74 -29.66 -9.54
C LEU A 489 0.77 -29.77 -9.28
N HIS A 490 1.30 -30.98 -9.40
CA HIS A 490 2.75 -31.21 -9.45
C HIS A 490 3.11 -32.19 -10.56
N ASP A 491 4.35 -32.15 -11.04
CA ASP A 491 4.81 -33.06 -12.09
C ASP A 491 5.61 -34.26 -11.57
N SER A 492 5.49 -34.63 -10.28
CA SER A 492 6.15 -35.83 -9.75
C SER A 492 5.87 -37.06 -10.62
N SER A 493 6.94 -37.80 -10.91
CA SER A 493 6.89 -38.99 -11.75
C SER A 493 7.97 -40.00 -11.35
N GLY A 494 7.67 -41.30 -11.44
CA GLY A 494 8.63 -42.39 -11.30
C GLY A 494 8.53 -43.13 -9.96
N LYS A 495 9.57 -43.89 -9.61
CA LYS A 495 9.57 -44.75 -8.41
C LYS A 495 10.29 -44.14 -7.19
N ALA A 496 11.09 -43.09 -7.41
CA ALA A 496 11.88 -42.43 -6.36
C ALA A 496 11.50 -40.95 -6.33
N GLU A 497 10.51 -40.64 -5.49
CA GLU A 497 9.90 -39.31 -5.36
C GLU A 497 10.17 -38.78 -3.95
N MET A 498 11.34 -38.20 -3.74
CA MET A 498 11.79 -37.78 -2.41
C MET A 498 12.50 -36.43 -2.49
N THR A 499 12.43 -35.68 -1.40
CA THR A 499 13.22 -34.46 -1.25
C THR A 499 14.72 -34.76 -1.05
N ASN A 500 15.58 -33.82 -1.42
CA ASN A 500 17.04 -34.00 -1.41
C ASN A 500 17.75 -33.50 -0.14
N GLY A 501 17.03 -33.01 0.87
CA GLY A 501 17.63 -32.46 2.10
C GLY A 501 17.92 -33.50 3.18
N ALA A 502 18.44 -33.03 4.32
CA ALA A 502 18.84 -33.89 5.44
C ALA A 502 17.67 -34.71 6.04
N LYS A 503 16.48 -34.10 6.10
CA LYS A 503 15.24 -34.76 6.53
C LYS A 503 14.34 -35.01 5.32
N ARG A 504 14.63 -36.08 4.58
CA ARG A 504 13.91 -36.45 3.35
C ARG A 504 12.42 -36.67 3.61
N LEU A 505 11.58 -36.18 2.71
CA LEU A 505 10.15 -36.42 2.66
C LEU A 505 9.77 -37.04 1.31
N ASP A 506 8.74 -37.87 1.34
CA ASP A 506 8.01 -38.27 0.12
C ASP A 506 7.36 -37.04 -0.53
N ASN A 507 7.37 -36.96 -1.86
CA ASN A 507 6.86 -35.78 -2.59
C ASN A 507 5.37 -35.53 -2.31
N ALA A 508 4.52 -36.57 -2.19
CA ALA A 508 3.11 -36.37 -1.88
C ALA A 508 2.92 -35.75 -0.49
N LEU A 509 3.75 -36.15 0.48
CA LEU A 509 3.76 -35.53 1.81
C LEU A 509 4.31 -34.11 1.78
N PHE A 510 5.37 -33.84 1.01
CA PHE A 510 5.94 -32.50 0.84
C PHE A 510 4.88 -31.54 0.28
N PHE A 511 4.24 -31.88 -0.85
CA PHE A 511 3.25 -31.01 -1.49
C PHE A 511 1.97 -30.86 -0.66
N SER A 512 1.55 -31.91 0.07
CA SER A 512 0.43 -31.79 1.01
C SER A 512 0.73 -30.77 2.12
N ARG A 513 1.97 -30.75 2.64
CA ARG A 513 2.41 -29.74 3.62
C ARG A 513 2.56 -28.36 3.01
N LEU A 514 3.08 -28.26 1.79
CA LEU A 514 3.19 -27.01 1.04
C LEU A 514 1.83 -26.35 0.87
N VAL A 515 0.84 -27.09 0.36
CA VAL A 515 -0.51 -26.54 0.16
C VAL A 515 -1.15 -26.12 1.47
N ARG A 516 -1.00 -26.91 2.55
CA ARG A 516 -1.52 -26.51 3.87
C ARG A 516 -0.87 -25.22 4.38
N ARG A 517 0.44 -25.04 4.16
CA ARG A 517 1.18 -23.83 4.54
C ARG A 517 0.74 -22.63 3.70
N LEU A 518 0.60 -22.81 2.39
CA LEU A 518 0.09 -21.79 1.48
C LEU A 518 -1.33 -21.35 1.84
N VAL A 519 -2.26 -22.29 2.04
CA VAL A 519 -3.63 -21.98 2.47
C VAL A 519 -3.61 -21.23 3.80
N HIS A 520 -2.79 -21.66 4.77
CA HIS A 520 -2.62 -20.94 6.02
C HIS A 520 -2.15 -19.49 5.81
N PHE A 521 -1.19 -19.24 4.92
CA PHE A 521 -0.74 -17.87 4.62
C PHE A 521 -1.85 -17.01 4.01
N LEU A 522 -2.68 -17.58 3.14
CA LEU A 522 -3.75 -16.85 2.46
C LEU A 522 -4.96 -16.56 3.37
N THR A 523 -5.30 -17.47 4.28
CA THR A 523 -6.55 -17.39 5.07
C THR A 523 -6.35 -16.96 6.53
N THR A 524 -5.12 -16.70 6.98
CA THR A 524 -4.87 -16.29 8.37
C THR A 524 -5.24 -14.83 8.57
N GLN A 525 -5.96 -14.54 9.65
CA GLN A 525 -6.28 -13.17 10.06
C GLN A 525 -5.02 -12.45 10.56
N THR A 526 -4.61 -11.41 9.83
CA THR A 526 -3.55 -10.49 10.22
C THR A 526 -4.14 -9.19 10.80
N ARG A 527 -3.30 -8.21 11.16
CA ARG A 527 -3.78 -6.87 11.57
C ARG A 527 -4.35 -6.10 10.39
N SER A 528 -3.96 -6.45 9.17
CA SER A 528 -4.42 -5.88 7.91
C SER A 528 -5.53 -6.70 7.21
N GLY A 529 -6.09 -7.70 7.92
CA GLY A 529 -7.15 -8.56 7.40
C GLY A 529 -6.66 -9.95 6.94
N VAL A 530 -7.55 -10.70 6.30
CA VAL A 530 -7.20 -11.91 5.51
C VAL A 530 -6.80 -11.50 4.09
N LEU A 531 -5.94 -12.29 3.43
CA LEU A 531 -5.59 -12.05 2.02
C LEU A 531 -6.74 -12.46 1.11
N TYR A 532 -7.10 -13.74 1.14
CA TYR A 532 -8.19 -14.29 0.33
C TYR A 532 -8.81 -15.51 0.99
N GLU A 533 -10.12 -15.66 0.84
CA GLU A 533 -10.78 -16.95 1.00
C GLU A 533 -10.45 -17.86 -0.18
N ILE A 534 -10.23 -19.15 0.09
CA ILE A 534 -9.75 -20.11 -0.90
C ILE A 534 -10.78 -21.23 -1.08
N ASP A 535 -11.22 -21.44 -2.33
CA ASP A 535 -12.05 -22.57 -2.71
C ASP A 535 -11.26 -23.59 -3.53
N THR A 536 -11.19 -24.82 -3.03
CA THR A 536 -10.48 -25.94 -3.69
C THR A 536 -11.43 -27.03 -4.18
N ARG A 537 -12.75 -26.77 -4.21
CA ARG A 537 -13.78 -27.79 -4.51
C ARG A 537 -13.77 -28.27 -5.95
N LEU A 538 -13.21 -27.51 -6.89
CA LEU A 538 -13.15 -27.85 -8.32
C LEU A 538 -12.00 -28.81 -8.68
N ARG A 539 -11.21 -29.27 -7.70
CA ARG A 539 -10.19 -30.29 -7.91
C ARG A 539 -10.81 -31.66 -8.24
N PRO A 540 -10.07 -32.58 -8.88
CA PRO A 540 -10.53 -33.95 -9.15
C PRO A 540 -11.17 -34.63 -7.94
N SER A 541 -12.35 -35.23 -8.11
CA SER A 541 -13.16 -35.85 -7.03
C SER A 541 -13.61 -34.90 -5.91
N GLY A 542 -13.50 -33.58 -6.12
CA GLY A 542 -13.93 -32.53 -5.21
C GLY A 542 -13.43 -32.71 -3.78
N ARG A 543 -14.33 -32.57 -2.79
CA ARG A 543 -13.99 -32.69 -1.35
C ARG A 543 -13.39 -34.04 -0.97
N LYS A 544 -13.70 -35.11 -1.71
CA LYS A 544 -13.19 -36.48 -1.46
C LYS A 544 -11.82 -36.73 -2.11
N GLY A 545 -11.40 -35.87 -3.03
CA GLY A 545 -10.12 -35.95 -3.71
C GLY A 545 -8.96 -35.41 -2.88
N LEU A 546 -7.74 -35.82 -3.27
CA LEU A 546 -6.50 -35.27 -2.74
C LEU A 546 -6.44 -33.76 -2.96
N LEU A 547 -5.83 -33.04 -2.01
CA LEU A 547 -5.73 -31.59 -2.09
C LEU A 547 -4.74 -31.13 -3.18
N VAL A 548 -3.76 -31.97 -3.49
CA VAL A 548 -2.80 -31.80 -4.58
C VAL A 548 -2.79 -33.07 -5.43
N THR A 549 -2.72 -32.91 -6.75
CA THR A 549 -2.79 -34.03 -7.69
C THR A 549 -1.60 -33.99 -8.65
N SER A 550 -1.06 -35.15 -9.04
CA SER A 550 -0.05 -35.16 -10.10
C SER A 550 -0.68 -34.79 -11.44
N ILE A 551 0.10 -34.17 -12.33
CA ILE A 551 -0.40 -33.75 -13.64
C ILE A 551 -0.91 -34.94 -14.47
N ASP A 552 -0.25 -36.10 -14.38
CA ASP A 552 -0.67 -37.35 -15.03
C ASP A 552 -2.02 -37.88 -14.48
N ALA A 553 -2.23 -37.77 -13.16
CA ALA A 553 -3.48 -38.19 -12.53
C ALA A 553 -4.62 -37.21 -12.87
N PHE A 554 -4.31 -35.92 -12.98
CA PHE A 554 -5.25 -34.91 -13.45
C PHE A 554 -5.68 -35.20 -14.89
N GLU A 555 -4.75 -35.44 -15.82
CA GLU A 555 -5.05 -35.81 -17.21
C GLU A 555 -5.94 -37.04 -17.28
N ARG A 556 -5.60 -38.11 -16.55
CA ARG A 556 -6.39 -39.33 -16.51
C ARG A 556 -7.81 -39.09 -15.98
N TYR A 557 -7.95 -38.29 -14.93
CA TYR A 557 -9.27 -37.95 -14.38
C TYR A 557 -10.13 -37.21 -15.40
N GLN A 558 -9.57 -36.21 -16.08
CA GLN A 558 -10.28 -35.46 -17.12
C GLN A 558 -10.73 -36.36 -18.28
N ILE A 559 -9.94 -37.37 -18.63
CA ILE A 559 -10.27 -38.32 -19.71
C ILE A 559 -11.34 -39.33 -19.28
N GLU A 560 -11.23 -39.88 -18.08
CA GLU A 560 -11.97 -41.09 -17.70
C GLU A 560 -13.21 -40.79 -16.84
N ASN A 561 -13.22 -39.69 -16.08
CA ASN A 561 -14.19 -39.50 -14.98
C ASN A 561 -14.92 -38.14 -15.00
N ALA A 562 -14.42 -37.14 -15.74
CA ALA A 562 -14.95 -35.79 -15.66
C ALA A 562 -16.39 -35.66 -16.19
N TRP A 563 -17.22 -34.94 -15.43
CA TRP A 563 -18.57 -34.58 -15.82
C TRP A 563 -18.59 -33.38 -16.78
N THR A 564 -19.68 -33.20 -17.53
CA THR A 564 -19.85 -32.07 -18.46
C THR A 564 -19.65 -30.71 -17.78
N TRP A 565 -20.14 -30.57 -16.54
CA TRP A 565 -19.95 -29.35 -15.75
C TRP A 565 -18.49 -29.12 -15.32
N GLU A 566 -17.68 -30.17 -15.15
CA GLU A 566 -16.25 -30.04 -14.87
C GLU A 566 -15.50 -29.54 -16.11
N HIS A 567 -15.93 -29.93 -17.32
CA HIS A 567 -15.41 -29.36 -18.56
C HIS A 567 -15.83 -27.89 -18.75
N GLN A 568 -17.05 -27.51 -18.34
CA GLN A 568 -17.46 -26.09 -18.30
C GLN A 568 -16.57 -25.28 -17.34
N ALA A 569 -16.25 -25.82 -16.16
CA ALA A 569 -15.34 -25.18 -15.23
C ALA A 569 -13.90 -25.12 -15.78
N LEU A 570 -13.43 -26.19 -16.44
CA LEU A 570 -12.11 -26.29 -17.06
C LEU A 570 -11.92 -25.29 -18.21
N LEU A 571 -12.98 -24.94 -18.94
CA LEU A 571 -12.93 -23.92 -19.98
C LEU A 571 -12.43 -22.56 -19.43
N ARG A 572 -12.79 -22.24 -18.19
CA ARG A 572 -12.39 -21.02 -17.50
C ARG A 572 -11.08 -21.16 -16.72
N ALA A 573 -10.43 -22.32 -16.77
CA ALA A 573 -9.26 -22.59 -15.96
C ALA A 573 -7.96 -22.19 -16.66
N ARG A 574 -6.97 -21.68 -15.90
CA ARG A 574 -5.63 -21.36 -16.39
C ARG A 574 -4.58 -21.48 -15.29
N ALA A 575 -3.34 -21.75 -15.67
CA ALA A 575 -2.21 -21.66 -14.74
C ALA A 575 -1.98 -20.20 -14.30
N VAL A 576 -1.80 -19.97 -12.99
CA VAL A 576 -1.67 -18.61 -12.41
C VAL A 576 -0.43 -18.39 -11.56
N ALA A 577 0.19 -19.45 -11.02
CA ALA A 577 1.41 -19.34 -10.23
C ALA A 577 2.18 -20.66 -10.23
N GLY A 578 3.48 -20.59 -9.98
CA GLY A 578 4.38 -21.75 -9.89
C GLY A 578 5.17 -22.04 -11.17
N SER A 579 5.52 -23.30 -11.39
CA SER A 579 6.39 -23.74 -12.48
C SER A 579 5.74 -23.53 -13.84
N ALA A 580 6.45 -22.81 -14.72
CA ALA A 580 6.05 -22.60 -16.11
C ALA A 580 5.90 -23.92 -16.88
N ASP A 581 6.65 -24.97 -16.52
CA ASP A 581 6.59 -26.28 -17.17
C ASP A 581 5.27 -26.98 -16.82
N VAL A 582 4.88 -26.98 -15.54
CA VAL A 582 3.58 -27.49 -15.08
C VAL A 582 2.44 -26.72 -15.73
N GLY A 583 2.58 -25.38 -15.85
CA GLY A 583 1.61 -24.54 -16.55
C GLY A 583 1.43 -24.95 -18.01
N ARG A 584 2.52 -25.15 -18.76
CA ARG A 584 2.44 -25.61 -20.17
C ARG A 584 1.84 -27.01 -20.30
N MET A 585 2.15 -27.91 -19.38
CA MET A 585 1.53 -29.25 -19.34
C MET A 585 0.03 -29.16 -19.07
N PHE A 586 -0.39 -28.30 -18.14
CA PHE A 586 -1.81 -28.08 -17.84
C PHE A 586 -2.56 -27.52 -19.05
N GLU A 587 -2.04 -26.50 -19.71
CA GLU A 587 -2.70 -25.91 -20.89
C GLU A 587 -2.84 -26.90 -22.04
N ARG A 588 -1.83 -27.76 -22.24
CA ARG A 588 -1.93 -28.88 -23.19
C ARG A 588 -3.09 -29.81 -22.83
N ILE A 589 -3.15 -30.29 -21.59
CA ILE A 589 -4.19 -31.20 -21.11
C ILE A 589 -5.58 -30.55 -21.23
N ARG A 590 -5.71 -29.29 -20.81
CA ARG A 590 -6.93 -28.50 -20.92
C ARG A 590 -7.40 -28.45 -22.38
N THR A 591 -6.52 -28.02 -23.29
CA THR A 591 -6.84 -27.87 -24.72
C THR A 591 -7.26 -29.20 -25.34
N GLU A 592 -6.50 -30.28 -25.13
CA GLU A 592 -6.81 -31.62 -25.64
C GLU A 592 -8.13 -32.17 -25.08
N THR A 593 -8.42 -31.91 -23.80
CA THR A 593 -9.67 -32.32 -23.15
C THR A 593 -10.86 -31.60 -23.76
N LEU A 594 -10.78 -30.27 -23.89
CA LEU A 594 -11.84 -29.44 -24.44
C LEU A 594 -12.07 -29.70 -25.94
N GLU A 595 -11.02 -30.08 -26.68
CA GLU A 595 -11.13 -30.51 -28.08
C GLU A 595 -11.84 -31.87 -28.20
N ARG A 596 -11.32 -32.90 -27.51
CA ARG A 596 -11.62 -34.31 -27.86
C ARG A 596 -12.49 -35.06 -26.87
N ARG A 597 -12.65 -34.59 -25.64
CA ARG A 597 -13.27 -35.36 -24.53
C ARG A 597 -14.63 -34.83 -24.08
N VAL A 598 -15.06 -33.68 -24.59
CA VAL A 598 -16.39 -33.14 -24.33
C VAL A 598 -17.46 -34.06 -24.94
N ARG A 599 -18.44 -34.47 -24.14
CA ARG A 599 -19.59 -35.28 -24.57
C ARG A 599 -20.63 -34.40 -25.27
N ARG A 600 -20.40 -34.09 -26.55
CA ARG A 600 -21.22 -33.14 -27.32
C ARG A 600 -22.66 -33.60 -27.55
N ASP A 601 -22.88 -34.91 -27.63
CA ASP A 601 -24.22 -35.48 -27.85
C ASP A 601 -25.20 -35.16 -26.71
N SER A 602 -24.72 -35.10 -25.44
CA SER A 602 -25.54 -34.75 -24.27
C SER A 602 -25.32 -33.32 -23.77
N LEU A 603 -24.33 -32.61 -24.31
CA LEU A 603 -23.85 -31.32 -23.79
C LEU A 603 -24.98 -30.30 -23.63
N ARG A 604 -25.86 -30.17 -24.62
CA ARG A 604 -26.98 -29.22 -24.60
C ARG A 604 -27.89 -29.48 -23.39
N ASP A 605 -28.33 -30.71 -23.23
CA ASP A 605 -29.30 -31.08 -22.19
C ASP A 605 -28.64 -31.04 -20.81
N ASP A 606 -27.39 -31.47 -20.70
CA ASP A 606 -26.59 -31.38 -19.46
C ASP A 606 -26.46 -29.92 -18.98
N VAL A 607 -26.17 -28.98 -19.89
CA VAL A 607 -26.03 -27.55 -19.58
C VAL A 607 -27.37 -26.94 -19.16
N LEU A 608 -28.46 -27.25 -19.87
CA LEU A 608 -29.80 -26.78 -19.53
C LEU A 608 -30.27 -27.30 -18.17
N GLU A 609 -30.09 -28.60 -17.90
CA GLU A 609 -30.44 -29.23 -16.62
C GLU A 609 -29.65 -28.58 -15.48
N MET A 610 -28.34 -28.45 -15.63
CA MET A 610 -27.49 -27.83 -14.61
C MET A 610 -27.89 -26.38 -14.33
N ARG A 611 -28.07 -25.57 -15.39
CA ARG A 611 -28.45 -24.17 -15.23
C ARG A 611 -29.81 -24.03 -14.57
N GLY A 612 -30.77 -24.88 -14.96
CA GLY A 612 -32.11 -24.93 -14.37
C GLY A 612 -32.07 -25.25 -12.88
N ARG A 613 -31.28 -26.25 -12.47
CA ARG A 613 -31.08 -26.58 -11.05
C ARG A 613 -30.45 -25.44 -10.26
N MET A 614 -29.39 -24.82 -10.79
CA MET A 614 -28.76 -23.66 -10.14
C MET A 614 -29.73 -22.49 -10.00
N ARG A 615 -30.57 -22.23 -11.02
CA ARG A 615 -31.60 -21.18 -10.94
C ARG A 615 -32.62 -21.48 -9.84
N ALA A 616 -33.11 -22.72 -9.77
CA ALA A 616 -34.08 -23.12 -8.76
C ALA A 616 -33.56 -22.98 -7.31
N GLU A 617 -32.24 -23.11 -7.10
CA GLU A 617 -31.63 -23.00 -5.77
C GLU A 617 -31.16 -21.59 -5.41
N LEU A 618 -30.72 -20.79 -6.39
CA LEU A 618 -29.97 -19.55 -6.13
C LEU A 618 -30.66 -18.27 -6.63
N ASP A 619 -31.64 -18.35 -7.54
CA ASP A 619 -32.33 -17.19 -8.08
C ASP A 619 -33.24 -16.54 -7.03
N ARG A 620 -33.03 -15.24 -6.80
CA ARG A 620 -33.81 -14.43 -5.86
C ARG A 620 -34.77 -13.48 -6.54
N SER A 621 -34.97 -13.63 -7.86
CA SER A 621 -35.88 -12.77 -8.62
C SER A 621 -37.35 -13.02 -8.25
N ASP A 622 -38.13 -11.94 -8.22
CA ASP A 622 -39.58 -11.97 -8.03
C ASP A 622 -40.27 -10.91 -8.92
N ALA A 623 -41.50 -10.51 -8.61
CA ALA A 623 -42.22 -9.50 -9.37
C ALA A 623 -41.59 -8.10 -9.28
N ASP A 624 -40.89 -7.80 -8.18
CA ASP A 624 -40.36 -6.47 -7.86
C ASP A 624 -38.83 -6.41 -8.01
N GLN A 625 -38.14 -7.55 -7.97
CA GLN A 625 -36.69 -7.66 -7.98
C GLN A 625 -36.15 -8.63 -9.03
N PHE A 626 -34.94 -8.34 -9.52
CA PHE A 626 -34.19 -9.17 -10.47
C PHE A 626 -32.81 -9.48 -9.89
N ASP A 627 -32.47 -10.77 -9.77
CA ASP A 627 -31.13 -11.22 -9.43
C ASP A 627 -30.21 -11.10 -10.65
N LEU A 628 -29.27 -10.16 -10.60
CA LEU A 628 -28.36 -9.86 -11.72
C LEU A 628 -27.51 -11.07 -12.13
N LYS A 629 -27.20 -11.97 -11.19
CA LYS A 629 -26.32 -13.11 -11.47
C LYS A 629 -27.12 -14.36 -11.83
N GLN A 630 -28.10 -14.69 -11.02
CA GLN A 630 -28.80 -15.99 -11.06
C GLN A 630 -30.15 -15.93 -11.78
N GLY A 631 -30.71 -14.72 -11.99
CA GLY A 631 -31.97 -14.53 -12.69
C GLY A 631 -31.93 -15.00 -14.14
N ARG A 632 -33.11 -15.31 -14.69
CA ARG A 632 -33.27 -15.54 -16.14
C ARG A 632 -32.87 -14.27 -16.89
N GLY A 633 -31.98 -14.40 -17.87
CA GLY A 633 -31.38 -13.29 -18.60
C GLY A 633 -30.24 -12.59 -17.86
N GLY A 634 -29.79 -13.11 -16.70
CA GLY A 634 -28.68 -12.57 -15.92
C GLY A 634 -27.29 -13.00 -16.39
N ILE A 635 -26.26 -12.61 -15.62
CA ILE A 635 -24.83 -12.93 -15.91
C ILE A 635 -24.64 -14.44 -16.13
N GLY A 636 -25.23 -15.28 -15.28
CA GLY A 636 -25.08 -16.73 -15.37
C GLY A 636 -25.62 -17.33 -16.67
N ASP A 637 -26.61 -16.69 -17.30
CA ASP A 637 -27.13 -17.16 -18.60
C ASP A 637 -26.15 -16.83 -19.73
N ILE A 638 -25.52 -15.65 -19.68
CA ILE A 638 -24.46 -15.28 -20.64
C ILE A 638 -23.27 -16.25 -20.49
N GLU A 639 -22.80 -16.49 -19.26
CA GLU A 639 -21.68 -17.40 -18.99
C GLU A 639 -21.96 -18.82 -19.51
N PHE A 640 -23.15 -19.37 -19.23
CA PHE A 640 -23.50 -20.72 -19.66
C PHE A 640 -23.72 -20.82 -21.17
N LEU A 641 -24.27 -19.77 -21.80
CA LEU A 641 -24.43 -19.71 -23.24
C LEU A 641 -23.07 -19.72 -23.93
N VAL A 642 -22.14 -18.87 -23.50
CA VAL A 642 -20.78 -18.82 -24.05
C VAL A 642 -20.07 -20.17 -23.86
N GLN A 643 -20.12 -20.74 -22.65
CA GLN A 643 -19.53 -22.05 -22.38
C GLN A 643 -20.11 -23.14 -23.29
N TYR A 644 -21.44 -23.18 -23.47
CA TYR A 644 -22.09 -24.14 -24.35
C TYR A 644 -21.63 -23.98 -25.80
N LEU A 645 -21.63 -22.76 -26.32
CA LEU A 645 -21.24 -22.48 -27.71
C LEU A 645 -19.77 -22.83 -27.97
N VAL A 646 -18.89 -22.50 -27.04
CA VAL A 646 -17.47 -22.87 -27.13
C VAL A 646 -17.28 -24.38 -27.10
N LEU A 647 -17.85 -25.07 -26.09
CA LEU A 647 -17.67 -26.52 -25.93
C LEU A 647 -18.29 -27.34 -27.06
N SER A 648 -19.41 -26.88 -27.62
CA SER A 648 -20.07 -27.55 -28.75
C SER A 648 -19.25 -27.46 -30.04
N HIS A 649 -18.45 -26.41 -30.22
CA HIS A 649 -17.70 -26.17 -31.46
C HIS A 649 -16.18 -26.33 -31.34
N SER A 650 -15.64 -26.50 -30.13
CA SER A 650 -14.18 -26.57 -29.87
C SER A 650 -13.45 -27.73 -30.55
N GLN A 651 -14.17 -28.76 -31.05
CA GLN A 651 -13.56 -29.83 -31.84
C GLN A 651 -13.22 -29.39 -33.26
N ALA A 652 -14.05 -28.52 -33.84
CA ALA A 652 -13.84 -27.97 -35.19
C ALA A 652 -13.01 -26.67 -35.14
N HIS A 653 -13.12 -25.92 -34.04
CA HIS A 653 -12.52 -24.61 -33.86
C HIS A 653 -11.79 -24.54 -32.51
N ILE A 654 -10.54 -25.00 -32.48
CA ILE A 654 -9.76 -25.06 -31.24
C ILE A 654 -9.38 -23.67 -30.72
N GLU A 655 -9.33 -22.67 -31.60
CA GLU A 655 -9.13 -21.26 -31.27
C GLU A 655 -10.16 -20.72 -30.26
N LEU A 656 -11.35 -21.34 -30.16
CA LEU A 656 -12.38 -20.96 -29.19
C LEU A 656 -11.97 -21.18 -27.72
N VAL A 657 -10.97 -22.03 -27.45
CA VAL A 657 -10.50 -22.31 -26.08
C VAL A 657 -9.20 -21.58 -25.72
N GLU A 658 -8.67 -20.72 -26.60
CA GLU A 658 -7.46 -19.93 -26.35
C GLU A 658 -7.63 -19.04 -25.12
N PHE A 659 -8.77 -18.36 -25.02
CA PHE A 659 -9.11 -17.47 -23.91
C PHE A 659 -10.05 -18.13 -22.91
N THR A 660 -10.00 -17.66 -21.67
CA THR A 660 -10.76 -18.20 -20.53
C THR A 660 -11.87 -17.28 -20.02
N ASP A 661 -11.94 -16.04 -20.52
CA ASP A 661 -12.95 -15.03 -20.17
C ASP A 661 -14.04 -14.93 -21.25
N ASN A 662 -15.23 -14.50 -20.83
CA ASN A 662 -16.40 -14.48 -21.70
C ASN A 662 -16.27 -13.50 -22.88
N ILE A 663 -15.62 -12.35 -22.67
CA ILE A 663 -15.53 -11.29 -23.69
C ILE A 663 -14.74 -11.78 -24.90
N ARG A 664 -13.52 -12.30 -24.69
CA ARG A 664 -12.68 -12.80 -25.78
C ARG A 664 -13.22 -14.10 -26.38
N GLN A 665 -13.95 -14.91 -25.60
CA GLN A 665 -14.66 -16.07 -26.14
C GLN A 665 -15.82 -15.67 -27.07
N LEU A 666 -16.56 -14.61 -26.74
CA LEU A 666 -17.57 -14.05 -27.64
C LEU A 666 -16.94 -13.56 -28.96
N ASP A 667 -15.81 -12.86 -28.88
CA ASP A 667 -15.06 -12.43 -30.08
C ASP A 667 -14.61 -13.63 -30.93
N ALA A 668 -14.10 -14.68 -30.28
CA ALA A 668 -13.68 -15.90 -30.96
C ALA A 668 -14.87 -16.60 -31.66
N LEU A 669 -16.04 -16.67 -31.01
CA LEU A 669 -17.26 -17.23 -31.59
C LEU A 669 -17.74 -16.47 -32.84
N VAL A 670 -17.56 -15.15 -32.87
CA VAL A 670 -17.83 -14.32 -34.05
C VAL A 670 -16.82 -14.62 -35.16
N ALA A 671 -15.52 -14.69 -34.82
CA ALA A 671 -14.46 -14.90 -35.79
C ALA A 671 -14.62 -16.22 -36.58
N VAL A 672 -15.19 -17.25 -35.96
CA VAL A 672 -15.47 -18.55 -36.60
C VAL A 672 -16.90 -18.67 -37.17
N GLY A 673 -17.72 -17.62 -37.07
CA GLY A 673 -19.06 -17.57 -37.64
C GLY A 673 -20.14 -18.36 -36.89
N ILE A 674 -19.91 -18.69 -35.61
CA ILE A 674 -20.89 -19.39 -34.76
C ILE A 674 -21.90 -18.41 -34.14
N LEU A 675 -21.44 -17.21 -33.78
CA LEU A 675 -22.24 -16.15 -33.19
C LEU A 675 -22.29 -14.94 -34.13
N ASP A 676 -23.45 -14.32 -34.24
CA ASP A 676 -23.61 -13.07 -34.99
C ASP A 676 -22.88 -11.92 -34.27
N ALA A 677 -22.18 -11.07 -35.02
CA ALA A 677 -21.40 -9.96 -34.47
C ALA A 677 -22.25 -8.98 -33.66
N GLU A 678 -23.46 -8.65 -34.13
CA GLU A 678 -24.39 -7.74 -33.44
C GLU A 678 -24.88 -8.36 -32.13
N VAL A 679 -25.13 -9.67 -32.14
CA VAL A 679 -25.52 -10.40 -30.92
C VAL A 679 -24.37 -10.44 -29.91
N ALA A 680 -23.15 -10.71 -30.38
CA ALA A 680 -21.96 -10.76 -29.53
C ALA A 680 -21.67 -9.40 -28.89
N GLU A 681 -21.66 -8.32 -29.67
CA GLU A 681 -21.44 -6.95 -29.19
C GLU A 681 -22.48 -6.60 -28.11
N ARG A 682 -23.76 -6.89 -28.37
CA ARG A 682 -24.83 -6.63 -27.40
C ARG A 682 -24.70 -7.48 -26.13
N LEU A 683 -24.32 -8.75 -26.23
CA LEU A 683 -24.06 -9.60 -25.06
C LEU A 683 -22.87 -9.09 -24.25
N GLN A 684 -21.79 -8.65 -24.90
CA GLN A 684 -20.62 -8.09 -24.24
C GLN A 684 -20.96 -6.82 -23.46
N ASP A 685 -21.75 -5.91 -24.04
CA ASP A 685 -22.16 -4.68 -23.37
C ASP A 685 -23.04 -4.97 -22.16
N ILE A 686 -24.05 -5.84 -22.30
CA ILE A 686 -24.90 -6.26 -21.18
C ILE A 686 -24.06 -6.91 -20.08
N TYR A 687 -23.11 -7.76 -20.46
CA TYR A 687 -22.21 -8.42 -19.52
C TYR A 687 -21.35 -7.42 -18.74
N ARG A 688 -20.77 -6.41 -19.42
CA ARG A 688 -20.00 -5.32 -18.79
C ARG A 688 -20.90 -4.53 -17.84
N ASP A 689 -22.09 -4.12 -18.28
CA ASP A 689 -23.01 -3.33 -17.47
C ASP A 689 -23.45 -4.06 -16.21
N TYR A 690 -23.82 -5.34 -16.33
CA TYR A 690 -24.22 -6.17 -15.18
C TYR A 690 -23.08 -6.34 -14.19
N ARG A 691 -21.86 -6.57 -14.67
CA ARG A 691 -20.69 -6.72 -13.80
C ARG A 691 -20.28 -5.41 -13.12
N GLN A 692 -20.44 -4.27 -13.79
CA GLN A 692 -20.21 -2.96 -13.17
C GLN A 692 -21.17 -2.74 -11.99
N HIS A 693 -22.45 -3.09 -12.19
CA HIS A 693 -23.44 -3.00 -11.12
C HIS A 693 -23.15 -3.99 -10.00
N GLN A 694 -22.75 -5.21 -10.33
CA GLN A 694 -22.30 -6.20 -9.35
C GLN A 694 -21.14 -5.66 -8.49
N HIS A 695 -20.13 -5.03 -9.07
CA HIS A 695 -19.01 -4.44 -8.32
C HIS A 695 -19.50 -3.40 -7.32
N HIS A 696 -20.33 -2.45 -7.77
CA HIS A 696 -20.89 -1.42 -6.89
C HIS A 696 -21.76 -2.01 -5.77
N LEU A 697 -22.55 -3.05 -6.05
CA LEU A 697 -23.36 -3.72 -5.02
C LEU A 697 -22.48 -4.42 -3.98
N VAL A 698 -21.45 -5.16 -4.43
CA VAL A 698 -20.48 -5.84 -3.55
C VAL A 698 -19.75 -4.84 -2.67
N LEU A 699 -19.27 -3.73 -3.25
CA LEU A 699 -18.62 -2.67 -2.48
C LEU A 699 -19.57 -2.07 -1.44
N ASN A 700 -20.86 -1.92 -1.73
CA ASN A 700 -21.81 -1.40 -0.74
C ASN A 700 -22.41 -2.48 0.19
N GLU A 701 -21.87 -3.69 0.18
CA GLU A 701 -22.38 -4.85 0.93
C GLU A 701 -23.88 -5.15 0.67
N GLN A 702 -24.34 -4.82 -0.54
CA GLN A 702 -25.72 -5.02 -0.97
C GLN A 702 -25.90 -6.38 -1.67
N PRO A 703 -27.08 -7.00 -1.56
CA PRO A 703 -27.38 -8.21 -2.31
C PRO A 703 -27.34 -7.93 -3.82
N LEU A 704 -27.05 -8.96 -4.63
CA LEU A 704 -26.94 -8.87 -6.09
C LEU A 704 -28.31 -8.77 -6.81
N VAL A 705 -29.28 -8.14 -6.17
CA VAL A 705 -30.62 -7.92 -6.69
C VAL A 705 -30.83 -6.44 -6.99
N VAL A 706 -31.53 -6.16 -8.08
CA VAL A 706 -31.95 -4.81 -8.48
C VAL A 706 -33.45 -4.77 -8.70
N ALA A 707 -34.05 -3.58 -8.78
CA ALA A 707 -35.47 -3.47 -9.10
C ALA A 707 -35.78 -4.11 -10.48
N ALA A 708 -36.87 -4.87 -10.59
CA ALA A 708 -37.19 -5.69 -11.76
C ALA A 708 -37.39 -4.90 -13.07
N HIS A 709 -37.72 -3.61 -12.98
CA HIS A 709 -37.81 -2.72 -14.15
C HIS A 709 -36.44 -2.31 -14.70
N ARG A 710 -35.39 -2.41 -13.88
CA ARG A 710 -34.02 -2.11 -14.27
C ARG A 710 -33.51 -3.28 -15.12
N PHE A 711 -32.91 -2.96 -16.26
CA PHE A 711 -32.38 -3.93 -17.23
C PHE A 711 -33.40 -4.84 -17.91
N ALA A 712 -34.68 -4.44 -17.98
CA ALA A 712 -35.71 -5.28 -18.60
C ALA A 712 -35.40 -5.63 -20.07
N ALA A 713 -34.95 -4.65 -20.86
CA ALA A 713 -34.62 -4.86 -22.28
C ALA A 713 -33.40 -5.77 -22.46
N GLU A 714 -32.38 -5.59 -21.63
CA GLU A 714 -31.17 -6.40 -21.59
C GLU A 714 -31.49 -7.84 -21.21
N ARG A 715 -32.35 -8.04 -20.20
CA ARG A 715 -32.79 -9.35 -19.74
C ARG A 715 -33.58 -10.10 -20.82
N ASP A 716 -34.48 -9.40 -21.50
CA ASP A 716 -35.27 -9.96 -22.60
C ASP A 716 -34.36 -10.35 -23.77
N PHE A 717 -33.36 -9.52 -24.08
CA PHE A 717 -32.37 -9.82 -25.11
C PHE A 717 -31.54 -11.07 -24.79
N VAL A 718 -30.99 -11.17 -23.57
CA VAL A 718 -30.21 -12.35 -23.14
C VAL A 718 -31.09 -13.59 -23.15
N SER A 719 -32.35 -13.48 -22.71
CA SER A 719 -33.30 -14.59 -22.73
C SER A 719 -33.62 -15.04 -24.17
N ALA A 720 -33.80 -14.11 -25.10
CA ALA A 720 -34.04 -14.43 -26.50
C ALA A 720 -32.80 -15.06 -27.16
N ALA A 721 -31.59 -14.58 -26.85
CA ALA A 721 -30.36 -15.20 -27.30
C ALA A 721 -30.21 -16.62 -26.75
N TRP A 722 -30.47 -16.82 -25.46
CA TRP A 722 -30.50 -18.14 -24.82
C TRP A 722 -31.44 -19.09 -25.56
N ASP A 723 -32.69 -18.70 -25.75
CA ASP A 723 -33.71 -19.54 -26.40
C ASP A 723 -33.36 -19.84 -27.86
N ARG A 724 -32.79 -18.87 -28.60
CA ARG A 724 -32.33 -19.05 -29.99
C ARG A 724 -31.22 -20.10 -30.12
N TYR A 725 -30.19 -20.04 -29.28
CA TYR A 725 -29.01 -20.88 -29.42
C TYR A 725 -29.14 -22.24 -28.74
N PHE A 726 -29.98 -22.35 -27.70
CA PHE A 726 -30.38 -23.64 -27.17
C PHE A 726 -31.53 -24.26 -27.96
N GLY A 727 -32.14 -23.58 -28.95
CA GLY A 727 -33.16 -24.17 -29.81
C GLY A 727 -34.45 -24.52 -29.06
N ALA A 728 -35.16 -23.48 -28.61
CA ALA A 728 -36.58 -23.56 -28.23
C ALA A 728 -37.50 -23.58 -29.46
#